data_AF-A0A3M2ACW3-F1
#
_entry.id   AF-A0A3M2ACW3-F1
#
_cell.length_a   1.000
_cell.length_b   1.000
_cell.length_c   1.000
_cell.angle_alpha   90.00
_cell.angle_beta   90.00
_cell.angle_gamma   90.00
#
_symmetry.space_group_name_H-M   'P 1'
#
loop_
_entity.id
_entity.type
_entity.pdbx_description
1 polymer ?
#
loop_
_entity_poly.entity_id
_entity_poly.type
_entity_poly.pdbx_seq_one_letter_code
_entity_poly.pdbx_strand_id
1 'polypeptide(L)'
;MPQKTAEHRRLADSEARKADWKNWGPYVSERAWGTVREDYSENGTAWEYFPHDHARSRAYRWNEDGLGGFCNRFQNICLGVALWNEQDPILKERLFGLTGNEGNHGEDVKEYYFYLDATPTHSYMKMLYKYPQVAYPYAELVAENGRRSRHEPEFELIDALAEAFAANRYFDVFIEYAKADEEDILCRITAVNRGPDPAPIHILPHIWFRNTWSWGYGRSRPTFRSLPPPQTGIHTHHRHLGPRWWYINTDGWHNIPLLFTENESNRERLWGVPNETPYVKDSFHEYIINGRSDRINPAQTGSKVAAHYQVTLPPGQQTTIQIRFTNTPQDTPFAEFDTIFSQRQHEADEFYAAIQPPHLTPDERAIQRQAFAGLMWSKQFYHYSVELWLKGDPAGPPPPATRQNGRNHDWTHLYNLDVLSMPDKWEYPWYAAWDLAFHTLPIALIDPEWAKRQLILLLREWYMHPNGQLPAYEWAFSDVNPPVHAWACWQVYQITRELTGQADTLFLERVFHKLLLNFTWWVNRKDADGNNVFQGGFLGLDNIGVFDRSAPLPTGGHMEQADGTAWMGMYCLNMLAMALELARSKPAYEDVATKFFEHFIYIANAINNTCGHTGLWDEEDGFYYDQIHLPDGRFIPLKIHSFVGLIPLFAAEILDTNLLEQLPRFRRRMEWFLRYRPQLVTNVAPLVEMDQNGRILLSIVDQHKLTRVLQRMLDPQQFLSNYGLRSLSKEHETTPFVFYLNGQQFQVRYEPAESTTGLFGGNSNWRGPIWFPVNYLMVESLRTYHRYYGNTLRVNLPAPNGRSVTLAEVANDISQRLIHIFQQDETGKRPFHGNASYFHTNPHWRDHILFYEYFHGDNGTGIGANHQTGWTALIAKLIQERP
;
A
#
# COMPACT_ATOMS: atom_id res chain seq x y z
N MET A 1 -27.52 -14.56 -10.12
CA MET A 1 -26.85 -13.25 -9.97
C MET A 1 -26.86 -12.90 -8.50
N PRO A 2 -25.75 -12.39 -7.93
CA PRO A 2 -25.74 -11.99 -6.52
C PRO A 2 -26.84 -10.95 -6.26
N GLN A 3 -27.39 -10.98 -5.05
CA GLN A 3 -28.40 -10.03 -4.60
C GLN A 3 -27.81 -8.61 -4.67
N LYS A 4 -28.39 -7.73 -5.49
CA LYS A 4 -27.91 -6.35 -5.62
C LYS A 4 -28.31 -5.55 -4.38
N THR A 5 -27.36 -5.36 -3.47
CA THR A 5 -27.52 -4.51 -2.27
C THR A 5 -27.57 -3.02 -2.63
N ALA A 6 -27.82 -2.15 -1.65
CA ALA A 6 -27.76 -0.69 -1.84
C ALA A 6 -26.38 -0.24 -2.36
N GLU A 7 -25.30 -0.79 -1.81
CA GLU A 7 -23.94 -0.42 -2.21
C GLU A 7 -23.62 -0.81 -3.65
N HIS A 8 -24.05 -2.00 -4.10
CA HIS A 8 -23.91 -2.40 -5.51
C HIS A 8 -24.64 -1.44 -6.46
N ARG A 9 -25.77 -0.85 -6.04
CA ARG A 9 -26.47 0.17 -6.84
C ARG A 9 -25.66 1.45 -6.94
N ARG A 10 -25.07 1.94 -5.84
CA ARG A 10 -24.20 3.13 -5.85
C ARG A 10 -22.97 2.95 -6.75
N LEU A 11 -22.35 1.78 -6.71
CA LEU A 11 -21.22 1.45 -7.58
C LEU A 11 -21.63 1.50 -9.06
N ALA A 12 -22.77 0.90 -9.40
CA ALA A 12 -23.31 0.93 -10.76
C ALA A 12 -23.67 2.36 -11.22
N ASP A 13 -24.24 3.18 -10.33
CA ASP A 13 -24.55 4.58 -10.64
C ASP A 13 -23.28 5.43 -10.79
N SER A 14 -22.23 5.14 -10.02
CA SER A 14 -20.91 5.77 -10.15
C SER A 14 -20.20 5.42 -11.46
N GLU A 15 -20.22 4.14 -11.84
CA GLU A 15 -19.70 3.69 -13.13
C GLU A 15 -20.46 4.33 -14.30
N ALA A 16 -21.79 4.38 -14.21
CA ALA A 16 -22.66 5.01 -15.21
C ALA A 16 -22.65 6.55 -15.19
N ARG A 17 -21.90 7.18 -14.26
CA ARG A 17 -21.84 8.63 -14.04
C ARG A 17 -23.21 9.27 -13.80
N LYS A 18 -24.10 8.55 -13.12
CA LYS A 18 -25.41 9.04 -12.68
C LYS A 18 -25.34 9.72 -11.31
N ALA A 19 -24.41 9.26 -10.47
CA ALA A 19 -24.12 9.78 -9.14
C ALA A 19 -22.62 9.65 -8.87
N ASP A 20 -22.02 10.59 -8.15
CA ASP A 20 -20.60 10.66 -7.83
C ASP A 20 -20.34 10.43 -6.35
N TRP A 21 -20.80 9.28 -5.84
CA TRP A 21 -20.61 8.88 -4.44
C TRP A 21 -19.13 8.89 -4.00
N LYS A 22 -18.18 8.69 -4.92
CA LYS A 22 -16.74 8.70 -4.65
C LYS A 22 -16.12 10.11 -4.72
N ASN A 23 -16.92 11.17 -4.89
CA ASN A 23 -16.40 12.54 -4.88
C ASN A 23 -15.81 12.90 -3.52
N TRP A 24 -16.37 12.39 -2.43
CA TRP A 24 -15.89 12.60 -1.06
C TRP A 24 -15.43 11.29 -0.42
N GLY A 25 -14.33 11.31 0.30
CA GLY A 25 -13.74 10.12 0.90
C GLY A 25 -12.62 10.45 1.88
N PRO A 26 -11.94 9.42 2.43
CA PRO A 26 -10.88 9.57 3.41
C PRO A 26 -9.55 10.01 2.76
N TYR A 27 -9.59 10.95 1.82
CA TYR A 27 -8.46 11.25 0.94
C TYR A 27 -7.44 12.23 1.55
N VAL A 28 -7.66 12.68 2.79
CA VAL A 28 -6.68 13.45 3.58
C VAL A 28 -5.62 12.49 4.07
N SER A 29 -4.34 12.85 3.92
CA SER A 29 -3.23 12.00 4.38
C SER A 29 -3.15 11.96 5.91
N GLU A 30 -2.52 10.94 6.48
CA GLU A 30 -2.21 10.94 7.92
C GLU A 30 -0.88 11.67 8.21
N ARG A 31 0.00 11.75 7.20
CA ARG A 31 1.25 12.49 7.24
C ARG A 31 1.55 13.19 5.91
N ALA A 32 1.69 14.52 5.94
CA ALA A 32 2.16 15.29 4.78
C ALA A 32 3.55 15.93 4.99
N TRP A 33 4.00 16.04 6.25
CA TRP A 33 5.35 16.48 6.58
C TRP A 33 6.41 15.42 6.22
N GLY A 34 7.66 15.84 6.04
CA GLY A 34 8.78 14.94 5.72
C GLY A 34 8.74 14.28 4.33
N THR A 35 7.89 14.74 3.41
CA THR A 35 7.73 14.15 2.07
C THR A 35 8.60 14.82 1.01
N VAL A 36 8.97 14.09 -0.05
CA VAL A 36 9.81 14.62 -1.15
C VAL A 36 9.16 15.81 -1.84
N ARG A 37 7.85 15.75 -2.08
CA ARG A 37 7.11 16.86 -2.69
C ARG A 37 7.17 18.13 -1.82
N GLU A 38 7.21 18.00 -0.49
CA GLU A 38 7.34 19.15 0.42
C GLU A 38 8.80 19.57 0.67
N ASP A 39 9.79 18.89 0.07
CA ASP A 39 11.21 19.16 0.22
C ASP A 39 11.71 20.24 -0.77
N TYR A 40 12.28 21.31 -0.24
CA TYR A 40 12.94 22.36 -1.02
C TYR A 40 14.35 22.64 -0.48
N SER A 41 14.92 21.71 0.28
CA SER A 41 16.31 21.77 0.73
C SER A 41 17.30 21.63 -0.42
N GLU A 42 18.55 22.03 -0.18
CA GLU A 42 19.63 21.93 -1.18
C GLU A 42 20.10 20.49 -1.40
N ASN A 43 20.06 19.67 -0.34
CA ASN A 43 20.63 18.32 -0.31
C ASN A 43 19.58 17.20 -0.37
N GLY A 44 18.30 17.54 -0.50
CA GLY A 44 17.24 16.53 -0.54
C GLY A 44 16.92 15.92 0.85
N THR A 45 17.05 16.68 1.93
CA THR A 45 16.81 16.25 3.31
C THR A 45 15.36 16.53 3.70
N ALA A 46 14.42 15.76 3.14
CA ALA A 46 12.98 16.01 3.24
C ALA A 46 12.47 16.03 4.70
N TRP A 47 12.91 15.07 5.51
CA TRP A 47 12.54 14.94 6.91
C TRP A 47 12.97 16.14 7.75
N GLU A 48 14.20 16.62 7.58
CA GLU A 48 14.74 17.78 8.31
C GLU A 48 14.20 19.11 7.77
N TYR A 49 13.85 19.18 6.49
CA TYR A 49 13.36 20.42 5.86
C TYR A 49 11.94 20.79 6.30
N PHE A 50 11.08 19.78 6.46
CA PHE A 50 9.72 19.96 6.94
C PHE A 50 9.38 18.88 7.98
N PRO A 51 9.92 18.99 9.20
CA PRO A 51 9.71 18.02 10.27
C PRO A 51 8.32 18.15 10.90
N HIS A 52 7.96 17.16 11.72
CA HIS A 52 6.70 17.14 12.46
C HIS A 52 6.44 18.43 13.27
N ASP A 53 7.46 19.04 13.90
CA ASP A 53 7.25 20.26 14.69
C ASP A 53 6.67 21.41 13.85
N HIS A 54 7.07 21.50 12.58
CA HIS A 54 6.57 22.53 11.66
C HIS A 54 5.14 22.23 11.18
N ALA A 55 4.69 20.98 11.18
CA ALA A 55 3.42 20.53 10.58
C ALA A 55 2.19 21.30 11.08
N ARG A 56 2.15 21.67 12.37
CA ARG A 56 1.05 22.43 12.97
C ARG A 56 1.04 23.90 12.57
N SER A 57 2.19 24.43 12.18
CA SER A 57 2.41 25.87 11.97
C SER A 57 2.65 26.23 10.51
N ARG A 58 2.98 25.28 9.64
CA ARG A 58 3.32 25.51 8.22
C ARG A 58 2.23 24.97 7.30
N ALA A 59 1.73 25.77 6.37
CA ALA A 59 0.78 25.32 5.35
C ALA A 59 1.46 24.39 4.33
N TYR A 60 0.74 23.35 3.90
CA TYR A 60 1.22 22.38 2.91
C TYR A 60 0.96 22.87 1.49
N ARG A 61 1.90 22.60 0.58
CA ARG A 61 1.82 23.02 -0.82
C ARG A 61 1.06 22.03 -1.69
N TRP A 62 1.28 20.75 -1.46
CA TRP A 62 0.88 19.72 -2.39
C TRP A 62 -0.43 19.06 -1.98
N ASN A 63 -0.55 18.68 -0.71
CA ASN A 63 -1.72 18.06 -0.09
C ASN A 63 -2.00 18.67 1.30
N GLU A 64 -2.69 17.94 2.17
CA GLU A 64 -3.00 18.25 3.58
C GLU A 64 -2.99 16.94 4.37
N ASP A 65 -2.74 17.03 5.68
CA ASP A 65 -2.87 15.92 6.63
C ASP A 65 -3.88 16.22 7.74
N GLY A 66 -4.33 15.16 8.42
CA GLY A 66 -5.21 15.29 9.59
C GLY A 66 -5.72 13.94 10.12
N LEU A 67 -6.07 13.93 11.41
CA LEU A 67 -6.62 12.76 12.10
C LEU A 67 -8.07 12.48 11.66
N GLY A 68 -8.31 11.25 11.17
CA GLY A 68 -9.62 10.83 10.66
C GLY A 68 -10.15 11.71 9.52
N GLY A 69 -9.24 12.21 8.69
CA GLY A 69 -9.56 13.25 7.73
C GLY A 69 -10.42 12.79 6.54
N PHE A 70 -11.28 13.68 6.06
CA PHE A 70 -12.20 13.44 4.94
C PHE A 70 -12.22 14.66 4.00
N CYS A 71 -12.20 14.45 2.68
CA CYS A 71 -12.21 15.56 1.74
C CYS A 71 -12.79 15.15 0.38
N ASN A 72 -13.07 16.14 -0.47
CA ASN A 72 -13.42 15.86 -1.85
C ASN A 72 -12.17 15.42 -2.64
N ARG A 73 -12.32 14.73 -3.78
CA ARG A 73 -11.22 14.15 -4.58
C ARG A 73 -10.14 15.10 -5.09
N PHE A 74 -10.36 16.41 -4.99
CA PHE A 74 -9.36 17.45 -5.31
C PHE A 74 -8.80 18.17 -4.07
N GLN A 75 -9.19 17.69 -2.89
CA GLN A 75 -8.84 18.20 -1.57
C GLN A 75 -9.02 19.71 -1.49
N ASN A 76 -10.19 20.22 -1.91
CA ASN A 76 -10.51 21.64 -1.80
C ASN A 76 -10.89 22.00 -0.36
N ILE A 77 -11.74 21.16 0.25
CA ILE A 77 -12.20 21.28 1.63
C ILE A 77 -11.89 19.98 2.34
N CYS A 78 -11.27 20.09 3.50
CA CYS A 78 -10.92 18.99 4.39
C CYS A 78 -11.72 19.10 5.69
N LEU A 79 -12.08 17.93 6.22
CA LEU A 79 -12.70 17.70 7.52
C LEU A 79 -11.75 16.83 8.33
N GLY A 80 -11.77 16.94 9.66
CA GLY A 80 -10.94 16.14 10.55
C GLY A 80 -11.26 16.40 12.02
N VAL A 81 -10.47 15.79 12.90
CA VAL A 81 -10.62 15.91 14.35
C VAL A 81 -9.31 16.37 14.97
N ALA A 82 -9.38 17.28 15.93
CA ALA A 82 -8.29 17.58 16.84
C ALA A 82 -8.67 17.26 18.29
N LEU A 83 -7.71 16.80 19.08
CA LEU A 83 -7.91 16.36 20.46
C LEU A 83 -6.92 17.02 21.42
N TRP A 84 -7.34 17.19 22.67
CA TRP A 84 -6.45 17.55 23.77
C TRP A 84 -6.96 16.95 25.08
N ASN A 85 -6.07 16.35 25.87
CA ASN A 85 -6.39 15.74 27.17
C ASN A 85 -6.00 16.63 28.38
N GLU A 86 -5.73 17.91 28.14
CA GLU A 86 -5.20 18.88 29.13
C GLU A 86 -3.76 18.59 29.63
N GLN A 87 -3.11 17.54 29.13
CA GLN A 87 -1.75 17.13 29.52
C GLN A 87 -0.75 17.15 28.35
N ASP A 88 -1.23 16.87 27.14
CA ASP A 88 -0.43 16.78 25.92
C ASP A 88 0.15 18.17 25.56
N PRO A 89 1.48 18.31 25.32
CA PRO A 89 2.09 19.61 25.04
C PRO A 89 1.66 20.22 23.70
N ILE A 90 1.02 19.45 22.82
CA ILE A 90 0.52 19.93 21.54
C ILE A 90 -0.92 19.48 21.30
N LEU A 91 -1.62 20.19 20.41
CA LEU A 91 -2.96 19.80 19.99
C LEU A 91 -2.83 18.61 19.03
N LYS A 92 -3.48 17.49 19.33
CA LYS A 92 -3.39 16.27 18.53
C LYS A 92 -4.30 16.40 17.29
N GLU A 93 -3.77 16.99 16.24
CA GLU A 93 -4.44 17.16 14.93
C GLU A 93 -4.07 16.07 13.92
N ARG A 94 -2.97 15.35 14.17
CA ARG A 94 -2.37 14.35 13.28
C ARG A 94 -1.57 13.34 14.08
N LEU A 95 -1.30 12.20 13.48
CA LEU A 95 -0.52 11.13 14.09
C LEU A 95 0.96 11.51 14.16
N PHE A 96 1.61 11.17 15.28
CA PHE A 96 3.04 11.34 15.48
C PHE A 96 3.81 10.06 15.15
N GLY A 97 5.08 10.23 14.79
CA GLY A 97 6.03 9.14 14.63
C GLY A 97 7.41 9.67 14.25
N LEU A 98 8.33 8.75 14.06
CA LEU A 98 9.75 9.00 13.80
C LEU A 98 10.02 9.09 12.31
N THR A 99 10.94 9.99 11.93
CA THR A 99 11.54 10.03 10.59
C THR A 99 12.53 8.88 10.41
N GLY A 100 12.95 8.62 9.17
CA GLY A 100 13.93 7.57 8.86
C GLY A 100 15.29 7.74 9.55
N ASN A 101 15.63 8.97 9.95
CA ASN A 101 16.86 9.27 10.69
C ASN A 101 16.68 9.24 12.23
N GLU A 102 15.44 9.19 12.73
CA GLU A 102 15.12 9.18 14.16
C GLU A 102 14.85 7.76 14.70
N GLY A 103 14.24 6.88 13.88
CA GLY A 103 14.03 5.49 14.26
C GLY A 103 15.32 4.67 14.13
N ASN A 104 15.50 3.68 15.01
CA ASN A 104 16.60 2.73 14.91
C ASN A 104 16.44 1.81 13.68
N HIS A 105 15.21 1.57 13.22
CA HIS A 105 14.93 0.79 12.02
C HIS A 105 14.26 1.57 10.89
N GLY A 106 14.00 2.87 11.03
CA GLY A 106 13.42 3.65 9.94
C GLY A 106 12.32 4.61 10.36
N GLU A 107 11.42 4.89 9.43
CA GLU A 107 10.20 5.63 9.71
C GLU A 107 9.24 4.77 10.54
N ASP A 108 8.58 5.35 11.52
CA ASP A 108 7.82 4.55 12.50
C ASP A 108 6.71 5.37 13.18
N VAL A 109 5.45 5.00 12.95
CA VAL A 109 4.30 5.67 13.57
C VAL A 109 4.13 5.22 15.02
N LYS A 110 4.22 6.17 15.96
CA LYS A 110 4.16 5.87 17.40
C LYS A 110 2.75 6.00 17.97
N GLU A 111 1.73 5.66 17.18
CA GLU A 111 0.32 5.87 17.53
C GLU A 111 -0.51 4.62 17.28
N TYR A 112 -1.56 4.42 18.07
CA TYR A 112 -2.48 3.29 17.88
C TYR A 112 -3.82 3.77 17.32
N TYR A 113 -4.08 3.35 16.09
CA TYR A 113 -5.32 3.63 15.36
C TYR A 113 -5.69 2.41 14.51
N PHE A 114 -6.96 2.32 14.11
CA PHE A 114 -7.49 1.14 13.45
C PHE A 114 -8.60 1.50 12.48
N TYR A 115 -8.56 0.93 11.28
CA TYR A 115 -9.63 1.04 10.28
C TYR A 115 -10.61 -0.12 10.45
N LEU A 116 -11.77 0.17 11.02
CA LEU A 116 -12.71 -0.86 11.47
C LEU A 116 -13.75 -1.23 10.41
N ASP A 117 -14.15 -0.28 9.57
CA ASP A 117 -15.15 -0.49 8.53
C ASP A 117 -15.08 0.57 7.44
N ALA A 118 -15.40 0.19 6.18
CA ALA A 118 -15.59 1.15 5.08
C ALA A 118 -16.21 0.51 3.83
N THR A 119 -17.31 1.05 3.32
CA THR A 119 -17.84 0.64 2.00
C THR A 119 -17.03 1.26 0.84
N PRO A 120 -17.01 0.64 -0.37
CA PRO A 120 -16.20 1.13 -1.49
C PRO A 120 -16.59 2.52 -2.01
N THR A 121 -17.84 2.94 -1.83
CA THR A 121 -18.30 4.31 -2.12
C THR A 121 -18.14 5.27 -0.94
N HIS A 122 -17.58 4.80 0.17
CA HIS A 122 -17.43 5.55 1.42
C HIS A 122 -18.79 6.04 1.95
N SER A 123 -19.88 5.30 1.70
CA SER A 123 -21.22 5.61 2.20
C SER A 123 -21.33 5.37 3.70
N TYR A 124 -20.51 4.46 4.24
CA TYR A 124 -20.25 4.28 5.66
C TYR A 124 -18.76 4.02 5.88
N MET A 125 -18.19 4.62 6.93
CA MET A 125 -16.80 4.40 7.35
C MET A 125 -16.67 4.52 8.87
N LYS A 126 -15.76 3.74 9.46
CA LYS A 126 -15.44 3.79 10.89
C LYS A 126 -13.95 3.55 11.12
N MET A 127 -13.32 4.44 11.88
CA MET A 127 -12.00 4.22 12.45
C MET A 127 -12.00 4.45 13.96
N LEU A 128 -10.97 3.97 14.62
CA LEU A 128 -10.71 4.16 16.05
C LEU A 128 -9.31 4.73 16.24
N TYR A 129 -9.17 5.74 17.08
CA TYR A 129 -7.89 6.23 17.59
C TYR A 129 -7.82 6.03 19.11
N LYS A 130 -6.68 5.55 19.61
CA LYS A 130 -6.41 5.33 21.04
C LYS A 130 -5.61 6.53 21.57
N TYR A 131 -6.27 7.44 22.27
CA TYR A 131 -5.65 8.67 22.75
C TYR A 131 -5.27 8.58 24.24
N PRO A 132 -3.99 8.62 24.62
CA PRO A 132 -3.58 8.55 26.04
C PRO A 132 -4.21 9.67 26.89
N GLN A 133 -4.44 9.39 28.18
CA GLN A 133 -4.92 10.39 29.16
C GLN A 133 -3.78 11.16 29.85
N VAL A 134 -2.54 10.77 29.57
CA VAL A 134 -1.32 11.37 30.10
C VAL A 134 -0.64 12.22 29.04
N ALA A 135 0.37 13.01 29.43
CA ALA A 135 1.19 13.73 28.46
C ALA A 135 1.85 12.74 27.49
N TYR A 136 1.76 13.02 26.19
CA TYR A 136 2.29 12.13 25.17
C TYR A 136 3.84 12.23 25.14
N PRO A 137 4.58 11.11 25.11
CA PRO A 137 6.02 11.08 25.37
C PRO A 137 6.88 11.35 24.11
N TYR A 138 6.63 12.46 23.38
CA TYR A 138 7.32 12.74 22.10
C TYR A 138 8.86 12.71 22.22
N ALA A 139 9.41 13.42 23.19
CA ALA A 139 10.86 13.57 23.35
C ALA A 139 11.54 12.26 23.76
N GLU A 140 10.87 11.45 24.59
CA GLU A 140 11.38 10.16 25.03
C GLU A 140 11.41 9.14 23.87
N LEU A 141 10.33 9.08 23.09
CA LEU A 141 10.25 8.23 21.90
C LEU A 141 11.37 8.55 20.90
N VAL A 142 11.63 9.83 20.63
CA VAL A 142 12.74 10.23 19.74
C VAL A 142 14.10 9.91 20.36
N ALA A 143 14.31 10.26 21.64
CA ALA A 143 15.62 10.12 22.28
C ALA A 143 16.03 8.65 22.46
N GLU A 144 15.12 7.78 22.90
CA GLU A 144 15.43 6.38 23.15
C GLU A 144 15.64 5.60 21.84
N ASN A 145 14.79 5.80 20.82
CA ASN A 145 15.00 5.16 19.52
C ASN A 145 16.29 5.64 18.85
N GLY A 146 16.63 6.94 18.94
CA GLY A 146 17.90 7.45 18.43
C GLY A 146 19.14 6.94 19.20
N ARG A 147 18.98 6.43 20.43
CA ARG A 147 20.04 5.80 21.22
C ARG A 147 20.24 4.33 20.87
N ARG A 148 19.16 3.63 20.50
CA ARG A 148 19.17 2.20 20.21
C ARG A 148 19.93 1.90 18.92
N SER A 149 20.63 0.77 18.93
CA SER A 149 21.25 0.22 17.73
C SER A 149 20.23 -0.57 16.89
N ARG A 150 20.61 -0.88 15.64
CA ARG A 150 19.86 -1.81 14.77
C ARG A 150 19.82 -3.26 15.26
N HIS A 151 20.49 -3.59 16.37
CA HIS A 151 20.40 -4.91 16.99
C HIS A 151 19.37 -4.96 18.13
N GLU A 152 18.82 -3.81 18.51
CA GLU A 152 17.80 -3.69 19.53
C GLU A 152 16.43 -3.54 18.86
N PRO A 153 15.35 -4.04 19.49
CA PRO A 153 14.00 -3.81 19.00
C PRO A 153 13.64 -2.32 19.10
N GLU A 154 12.62 -1.92 18.35
CA GLU A 154 12.04 -0.57 18.44
C GLU A 154 11.51 -0.29 19.86
N PHE A 155 11.53 0.97 20.27
CA PHE A 155 10.91 1.43 21.51
C PHE A 155 9.54 2.01 21.19
N GLU A 156 8.49 1.34 21.65
CA GLU A 156 7.11 1.62 21.26
C GLU A 156 6.36 2.50 22.27
N LEU A 157 5.22 3.06 21.83
CA LEU A 157 4.34 3.84 22.72
C LEU A 157 3.88 3.02 23.93
N ILE A 158 3.62 1.72 23.74
CA ILE A 158 3.26 0.81 24.84
C ILE A 158 4.37 0.68 25.89
N ASP A 159 5.64 0.80 25.49
CA ASP A 159 6.79 0.74 26.39
C ASP A 159 6.93 2.07 27.16
N ALA A 160 6.89 3.20 26.44
CA ALA A 160 6.99 4.54 27.02
C ALA A 160 5.86 4.84 28.02
N LEU A 161 4.67 4.28 27.79
CA LEU A 161 3.48 4.48 28.63
C LEU A 161 3.01 3.20 29.33
N ALA A 162 3.93 2.28 29.66
CA ALA A 162 3.59 0.96 30.21
C ALA A 162 2.64 1.02 31.42
N GLU A 163 2.90 1.91 32.39
CA GLU A 163 2.04 2.07 33.57
C GLU A 163 0.65 2.61 33.21
N ALA A 164 0.57 3.57 32.29
CA ALA A 164 -0.69 4.16 31.86
C ALA A 164 -1.54 3.13 31.11
N PHE A 165 -0.96 2.35 30.20
CA PHE A 165 -1.69 1.29 29.49
C PHE A 165 -2.10 0.15 30.40
N ALA A 166 -1.25 -0.27 31.34
CA ALA A 166 -1.61 -1.27 32.34
C ALA A 166 -2.85 -0.85 33.17
N ALA A 167 -2.99 0.45 33.43
CA ALA A 167 -4.15 1.04 34.09
C ALA A 167 -5.30 1.44 33.13
N ASN A 168 -5.19 1.15 31.83
CA ASN A 168 -6.13 1.55 30.77
C ASN A 168 -6.37 3.07 30.66
N ARG A 169 -5.38 3.90 30.98
CA ARG A 169 -5.47 5.37 30.94
C ARG A 169 -5.39 5.93 29.51
N TYR A 170 -6.42 5.67 28.72
CA TYR A 170 -6.60 6.19 27.37
C TYR A 170 -8.10 6.37 27.07
N PHE A 171 -8.37 7.16 26.04
CA PHE A 171 -9.69 7.26 25.41
C PHE A 171 -9.72 6.40 24.15
N ASP A 172 -10.83 5.68 23.96
CA ASP A 172 -11.21 5.26 22.61
C ASP A 172 -11.92 6.43 21.94
N VAL A 173 -11.41 6.88 20.79
CA VAL A 173 -12.04 7.90 19.97
C VAL A 173 -12.46 7.29 18.64
N PHE A 174 -13.74 6.95 18.52
CA PHE A 174 -14.33 6.48 17.26
C PHE A 174 -14.67 7.67 16.38
N ILE A 175 -14.24 7.61 15.12
CA ILE A 175 -14.56 8.60 14.08
C ILE A 175 -15.32 7.86 12.99
N GLU A 176 -16.59 8.20 12.82
CA GLU A 176 -17.48 7.57 11.85
C GLU A 176 -18.00 8.59 10.85
N TYR A 177 -18.06 8.18 9.58
CA TYR A 177 -18.69 8.95 8.51
C TYR A 177 -19.84 8.16 7.90
N ALA A 178 -20.96 8.82 7.61
CA ALA A 178 -22.09 8.27 6.89
C ALA A 178 -22.57 9.28 5.85
N LYS A 179 -22.92 8.81 4.65
CA LYS A 179 -23.46 9.69 3.59
C LYS A 179 -24.96 9.55 3.51
N ALA A 180 -25.68 10.66 3.66
CA ALA A 180 -27.09 10.71 3.28
C ALA A 180 -27.22 10.63 1.75
N ASP A 181 -26.36 11.38 1.06
CA ASP A 181 -26.22 11.47 -0.41
C ASP A 181 -24.75 11.77 -0.81
N GLU A 182 -24.43 11.82 -2.10
CA GLU A 182 -23.10 12.08 -2.66
C GLU A 182 -22.45 13.41 -2.21
N GLU A 183 -23.24 14.40 -1.81
CA GLU A 183 -22.80 15.71 -1.32
C GLU A 183 -23.27 16.02 0.13
N ASP A 184 -23.81 15.04 0.85
CA ASP A 184 -24.32 15.19 2.22
C ASP A 184 -23.70 14.16 3.17
N ILE A 185 -22.78 14.65 4.00
CA ILE A 185 -21.86 13.89 4.83
C ILE A 185 -22.15 14.15 6.30
N LEU A 186 -22.44 13.09 7.03
CA LEU A 186 -22.60 13.10 8.47
C LEU A 186 -21.32 12.54 9.11
N CYS A 187 -20.86 13.16 10.19
CA CYS A 187 -19.73 12.68 10.98
C CYS A 187 -20.15 12.54 12.44
N ARG A 188 -19.86 11.38 13.03
CA ARG A 188 -20.10 11.06 14.43
C ARG A 188 -18.77 10.77 15.10
N ILE A 189 -18.47 11.48 16.18
CA ILE A 189 -17.25 11.28 16.97
C ILE A 189 -17.67 10.83 18.36
N THR A 190 -17.22 9.65 18.78
CA THR A 190 -17.55 9.10 20.11
C THR A 190 -16.29 8.87 20.89
N ALA A 191 -16.14 9.54 22.03
CA ALA A 191 -15.02 9.37 22.95
C ALA A 191 -15.47 8.58 24.18
N VAL A 192 -14.74 7.52 24.52
CA VAL A 192 -15.01 6.65 25.68
C VAL A 192 -13.81 6.67 26.61
N ASN A 193 -14.02 6.96 27.90
CA ASN A 193 -12.97 6.87 28.90
C ASN A 193 -12.75 5.40 29.31
N ARG A 194 -11.59 4.82 28.98
CA ARG A 194 -11.20 3.46 29.41
C ARG A 194 -10.47 3.42 30.75
N GLY A 195 -10.06 4.58 31.24
CA GLY A 195 -9.32 4.75 32.47
C GLY A 195 -10.20 4.62 33.73
N PRO A 196 -9.55 4.49 34.90
CA PRO A 196 -10.23 4.27 36.16
C PRO A 196 -10.72 5.57 36.82
N ASP A 197 -10.28 6.73 36.32
CA ASP A 197 -10.57 8.05 36.89
C ASP A 197 -11.32 8.94 35.88
N PRO A 198 -12.12 9.92 36.35
CA PRO A 198 -12.64 10.97 35.48
C PRO A 198 -11.51 11.71 34.77
N ALA A 199 -11.60 11.85 33.45
CA ALA A 199 -10.54 12.44 32.64
C ALA A 199 -11.11 13.54 31.71
N PRO A 200 -10.49 14.73 31.66
CA PRO A 200 -10.88 15.80 30.74
C PRO A 200 -10.49 15.46 29.30
N ILE A 201 -11.33 15.86 28.35
CA ILE A 201 -11.03 15.80 26.93
C ILE A 201 -11.66 16.99 26.21
N HIS A 202 -10.87 17.61 25.35
CA HIS A 202 -11.32 18.54 24.34
C HIS A 202 -11.39 17.85 23.00
N ILE A 203 -12.52 17.98 22.32
CA ILE A 203 -12.76 17.39 21.00
C ILE A 203 -13.12 18.51 20.04
N LEU A 204 -12.35 18.62 18.96
CA LEU A 204 -12.47 19.70 18.00
C LEU A 204 -12.66 19.15 16.59
N PRO A 205 -13.90 18.86 16.18
CA PRO A 205 -14.21 18.68 14.77
C PRO A 205 -13.87 19.99 14.04
N HIS A 206 -13.06 19.90 13.00
CA HIS A 206 -12.62 21.08 12.25
C HIS A 206 -12.77 20.90 10.74
N ILE A 207 -12.87 22.03 10.05
CA ILE A 207 -12.99 22.14 8.61
C ILE A 207 -12.01 23.20 8.10
N TRP A 208 -11.30 22.91 7.02
CA TRP A 208 -10.35 23.86 6.43
C TRP A 208 -10.29 23.74 4.91
N PHE A 209 -9.89 24.83 4.26
CA PHE A 209 -9.50 24.80 2.86
C PHE A 209 -8.02 24.41 2.76
N ARG A 210 -7.69 23.54 1.79
CA ARG A 210 -6.30 23.35 1.39
C ARG A 210 -5.71 24.67 0.92
N ASN A 211 -4.53 25.02 1.41
CA ASN A 211 -3.90 26.28 1.01
C ASN A 211 -3.48 26.21 -0.46
N THR A 212 -4.16 26.99 -1.31
CA THR A 212 -3.78 27.13 -2.73
C THR A 212 -3.52 28.57 -3.14
N TRP A 213 -3.63 29.53 -2.21
CA TRP A 213 -3.56 30.96 -2.49
C TRP A 213 -2.20 31.57 -2.14
N SER A 214 -1.44 30.98 -1.21
CA SER A 214 -0.18 31.55 -0.72
C SER A 214 1.01 31.37 -1.68
N TRP A 215 0.81 30.73 -2.83
CA TRP A 215 1.88 30.27 -3.73
C TRP A 215 2.14 31.17 -4.95
N GLY A 216 1.46 32.32 -5.07
CA GLY A 216 1.78 33.32 -6.10
C GLY A 216 1.12 33.11 -7.48
N TYR A 217 0.09 32.26 -7.57
CA TYR A 217 -0.67 32.02 -8.81
C TYR A 217 -1.99 32.80 -8.89
N GLY A 218 -2.13 33.91 -8.16
CA GLY A 218 -3.31 34.79 -8.22
C GLY A 218 -4.63 34.13 -7.79
N ARG A 219 -4.59 33.08 -6.96
CA ARG A 219 -5.81 32.43 -6.46
C ARG A 219 -6.36 33.20 -5.26
N SER A 220 -7.66 33.47 -5.26
CA SER A 220 -8.37 34.09 -4.13
C SER A 220 -8.52 33.10 -2.97
N ARG A 221 -8.27 33.56 -1.74
CA ARG A 221 -8.53 32.78 -0.52
C ARG A 221 -10.04 32.57 -0.32
N PRO A 222 -10.54 31.32 -0.23
CA PRO A 222 -11.92 31.04 0.14
C PRO A 222 -12.14 31.28 1.64
N THR A 223 -13.39 31.41 2.06
CA THR A 223 -13.70 31.84 3.44
C THR A 223 -14.97 31.17 3.96
N PHE A 224 -14.89 30.65 5.19
CA PHE A 224 -16.00 30.23 6.02
C PHE A 224 -16.52 31.41 6.84
N ARG A 225 -17.84 31.47 7.06
CA ARG A 225 -18.49 32.46 7.91
C ARG A 225 -19.48 31.77 8.83
N SER A 226 -19.63 32.26 10.06
CA SER A 226 -20.63 31.74 10.99
C SER A 226 -22.06 31.88 10.43
N LEU A 227 -22.91 30.90 10.75
CA LEU A 227 -24.34 30.98 10.50
C LEU A 227 -25.03 31.89 11.53
N PRO A 228 -26.11 32.59 11.15
CA PRO A 228 -26.95 33.27 12.11
C PRO A 228 -27.76 32.26 12.96
N PRO A 229 -28.10 32.59 14.21
CA PRO A 229 -29.02 31.79 15.03
C PRO A 229 -30.37 31.55 14.32
N PRO A 230 -31.08 30.44 14.60
CA PRO A 230 -30.87 29.51 15.73
C PRO A 230 -29.86 28.39 15.45
N GLN A 231 -29.35 28.26 14.23
CA GLN A 231 -28.43 27.19 13.86
C GLN A 231 -26.99 27.54 14.24
N THR A 232 -26.22 26.55 14.67
CA THR A 232 -24.78 26.71 14.93
C THR A 232 -23.99 25.98 13.85
N GLY A 233 -23.09 26.70 13.18
CA GLY A 233 -22.30 26.14 12.08
C GLY A 233 -21.67 27.23 11.22
N ILE A 234 -21.19 26.83 10.04
CA ILE A 234 -20.66 27.75 9.04
C ILE A 234 -21.35 27.61 7.69
N HIS A 235 -21.23 28.67 6.89
CA HIS A 235 -21.52 28.67 5.46
C HIS A 235 -20.31 29.15 4.67
N THR A 236 -20.14 28.59 3.47
CA THR A 236 -19.15 29.06 2.50
C THR A 236 -19.66 28.88 1.08
N HIS A 237 -19.09 29.64 0.14
CA HIS A 237 -19.27 29.43 -1.28
C HIS A 237 -17.89 29.20 -1.91
N HIS A 238 -17.63 27.99 -2.40
CA HIS A 238 -16.38 27.64 -3.04
C HIS A 238 -16.54 27.61 -4.56
N ARG A 239 -15.62 28.21 -5.30
CA ARG A 239 -15.72 28.39 -6.77
C ARG A 239 -16.05 27.12 -7.58
N HIS A 240 -15.58 25.96 -7.12
CA HIS A 240 -15.76 24.67 -7.82
C HIS A 240 -16.86 23.80 -7.21
N LEU A 241 -17.17 24.01 -5.93
CA LEU A 241 -18.12 23.15 -5.21
C LEU A 241 -19.49 23.83 -5.12
N GLY A 242 -19.55 25.16 -5.18
CA GLY A 242 -20.74 25.95 -4.90
C GLY A 242 -20.93 26.19 -3.41
N PRO A 243 -22.16 26.46 -2.96
CA PRO A 243 -22.46 26.74 -1.56
C PRO A 243 -22.38 25.49 -0.69
N ARG A 244 -21.88 25.62 0.53
CA ARG A 244 -21.70 24.54 1.50
C ARG A 244 -22.05 25.00 2.91
N TRP A 245 -22.67 24.10 3.67
CA TRP A 245 -23.03 24.28 5.06
C TRP A 245 -22.37 23.20 5.90
N TRP A 246 -21.88 23.59 7.07
CA TRP A 246 -21.31 22.69 8.07
C TRP A 246 -21.97 22.98 9.40
N TYR A 247 -22.84 22.08 9.83
CA TYR A 247 -23.65 22.19 11.04
C TYR A 247 -23.01 21.42 12.18
N ILE A 248 -23.15 21.96 13.39
CA ILE A 248 -22.70 21.28 14.62
C ILE A 248 -23.89 21.06 15.55
N ASN A 249 -23.96 19.88 16.17
CA ASN A 249 -25.00 19.59 17.13
C ASN A 249 -24.63 20.20 18.48
N THR A 250 -25.52 21.01 19.04
CA THR A 250 -25.34 21.70 20.33
C THR A 250 -26.21 21.09 21.44
N ASP A 251 -27.01 20.07 21.15
CA ASP A 251 -27.92 19.47 22.12
C ASP A 251 -27.15 18.83 23.28
N GLY A 252 -27.51 19.18 24.51
CA GLY A 252 -26.82 18.70 25.71
C GLY A 252 -25.49 19.39 26.00
N TRP A 253 -25.11 20.41 25.24
CA TRP A 253 -23.88 21.16 25.42
C TRP A 253 -24.14 22.63 25.75
N HIS A 254 -23.34 23.17 26.67
CA HIS A 254 -23.35 24.59 26.99
C HIS A 254 -22.14 25.26 26.36
N ASN A 255 -22.36 26.35 25.61
CA ASN A 255 -21.32 27.23 25.09
C ASN A 255 -20.23 26.51 24.28
N ILE A 256 -20.55 26.11 23.05
CA ILE A 256 -19.58 25.55 22.09
C ILE A 256 -19.05 26.71 21.22
N PRO A 257 -17.83 27.23 21.46
CA PRO A 257 -17.31 28.30 20.64
C PRO A 257 -16.89 27.77 19.26
N LEU A 258 -17.25 28.53 18.22
CA LEU A 258 -16.68 28.38 16.88
C LEU A 258 -15.41 29.22 16.78
N LEU A 259 -14.28 28.54 16.64
CA LEU A 259 -12.95 29.14 16.57
C LEU A 259 -12.56 29.31 15.09
N PHE A 260 -12.26 30.54 14.67
CA PHE A 260 -11.87 30.87 13.29
C PHE A 260 -10.41 31.28 13.20
N THR A 261 -9.71 30.77 12.18
CA THR A 261 -8.37 31.19 11.81
C THR A 261 -8.13 31.02 10.30
N GLU A 262 -6.91 31.27 9.83
CA GLU A 262 -6.47 31.02 8.46
C GLU A 262 -5.55 29.79 8.43
N ASN A 263 -5.66 28.97 7.36
CA ASN A 263 -4.70 27.91 7.05
C ASN A 263 -3.45 28.51 6.38
N GLU A 264 -2.78 29.41 7.09
CA GLU A 264 -1.61 30.17 6.65
C GLU A 264 -0.41 29.81 7.52
N SER A 265 0.77 29.73 6.90
CA SER A 265 2.00 29.46 7.65
C SER A 265 2.25 30.56 8.70
N ASN A 266 2.53 30.16 9.94
CA ASN A 266 3.02 31.04 11.00
C ASN A 266 4.49 31.40 10.72
N ARG A 267 4.70 32.46 9.95
CA ARG A 267 6.01 32.94 9.52
C ARG A 267 6.86 33.43 10.69
N GLU A 268 6.23 33.94 11.75
CA GLU A 268 6.94 34.42 12.95
C GLU A 268 7.64 33.25 13.63
N ARG A 269 6.90 32.15 13.87
CA ARG A 269 7.44 30.94 14.49
C ARG A 269 8.48 30.26 13.61
N LEU A 270 8.20 30.12 12.32
CA LEU A 270 9.01 29.29 11.42
C LEU A 270 10.27 29.98 10.92
N TRP A 271 10.20 31.29 10.66
CA TRP A 271 11.25 32.03 9.95
C TRP A 271 11.60 33.38 10.59
N GLY A 272 11.02 33.74 11.74
CA GLY A 272 11.24 35.03 12.39
C GLY A 272 10.70 36.23 11.60
N VAL A 273 9.80 36.00 10.65
CA VAL A 273 9.21 37.04 9.79
C VAL A 273 7.80 37.36 10.29
N PRO A 274 7.41 38.65 10.43
CA PRO A 274 6.08 39.03 10.89
C PRO A 274 4.95 38.37 10.07
N ASN A 275 3.90 37.93 10.76
CA ASN A 275 2.71 37.42 10.11
C ASN A 275 1.89 38.58 9.52
N GLU A 276 1.24 38.36 8.37
CA GLU A 276 0.32 39.34 7.77
C GLU A 276 -0.95 39.52 8.62
N THR A 277 -1.29 38.51 9.41
CA THR A 277 -2.44 38.46 10.31
C THR A 277 -2.05 37.68 11.57
N PRO A 278 -2.58 38.02 12.76
CA PRO A 278 -2.35 37.23 13.96
C PRO A 278 -3.07 35.86 13.95
N TYR A 279 -3.94 35.59 12.98
CA TYR A 279 -4.73 34.37 12.83
C TYR A 279 -4.09 33.45 11.78
N VAL A 280 -3.35 32.44 12.23
CA VAL A 280 -2.54 31.53 11.39
C VAL A 280 -2.82 30.05 11.76
N LYS A 281 -2.18 29.11 11.06
CA LYS A 281 -2.54 27.67 11.09
C LYS A 281 -2.58 27.05 12.50
N ASP A 282 -1.69 27.47 13.38
CA ASP A 282 -1.54 27.00 14.77
C ASP A 282 -2.34 27.82 15.80
N SER A 283 -3.20 28.75 15.37
CA SER A 283 -4.02 29.56 16.29
C SER A 283 -4.89 28.76 17.26
N PHE A 284 -5.40 27.57 16.87
CA PHE A 284 -6.17 26.72 17.78
C PHE A 284 -5.29 26.17 18.92
N HIS A 285 -4.04 25.81 18.61
CA HIS A 285 -3.07 25.39 19.61
C HIS A 285 -2.78 26.54 20.59
N GLU A 286 -2.51 27.75 20.09
CA GLU A 286 -2.27 28.93 20.94
C GLU A 286 -3.48 29.29 21.82
N TYR A 287 -4.70 29.20 21.28
CA TYR A 287 -5.93 29.51 22.01
C TYR A 287 -6.17 28.51 23.15
N ILE A 288 -6.10 27.21 22.85
CA ILE A 288 -6.54 26.15 23.77
C ILE A 288 -5.45 25.85 24.80
N ILE A 289 -4.20 25.69 24.36
CA ILE A 289 -3.10 25.22 25.21
C ILE A 289 -2.44 26.40 25.91
N ASN A 290 -2.19 27.51 25.20
CA ASN A 290 -1.50 28.68 25.75
C ASN A 290 -2.46 29.78 26.26
N GLY A 291 -3.78 29.57 26.17
CA GLY A 291 -4.79 30.51 26.65
C GLY A 291 -4.86 31.84 25.88
N ARG A 292 -4.32 31.89 24.66
CA ARG A 292 -4.22 33.11 23.87
C ARG A 292 -5.49 33.42 23.07
N SER A 293 -6.45 34.05 23.73
CA SER A 293 -7.73 34.47 23.13
C SER A 293 -7.58 35.41 21.92
N ASP A 294 -6.49 36.17 21.87
CA ASP A 294 -6.16 37.10 20.78
C ASP A 294 -5.77 36.41 19.46
N ARG A 295 -5.57 35.08 19.47
CA ARG A 295 -5.17 34.30 18.29
C ARG A 295 -6.33 33.73 17.48
N ILE A 296 -7.57 33.96 17.89
CA ILE A 296 -8.78 33.58 17.15
C ILE A 296 -9.41 34.81 16.50
N ASN A 297 -9.89 34.67 15.26
CA ASN A 297 -10.47 35.79 14.53
C ASN A 297 -11.86 36.18 15.10
N PRO A 298 -12.01 37.36 15.74
CA PRO A 298 -13.26 37.77 16.36
C PRO A 298 -14.34 38.10 15.33
N ALA A 299 -13.97 38.32 14.05
CA ALA A 299 -14.93 38.55 12.97
C ALA A 299 -15.64 37.26 12.50
N GLN A 300 -15.38 36.11 13.15
CA GLN A 300 -16.01 34.82 12.86
C GLN A 300 -15.95 34.42 11.38
N THR A 301 -14.76 34.61 10.81
CA THR A 301 -14.46 34.37 9.40
C THR A 301 -13.04 33.86 9.24
N GLY A 302 -12.78 33.01 8.24
CA GLY A 302 -11.44 32.51 7.95
C GLY A 302 -11.43 31.29 7.04
N SER A 303 -10.27 30.74 6.71
CA SER A 303 -10.12 29.55 5.88
C SER A 303 -9.99 28.24 6.67
N LYS A 304 -9.99 28.29 8.02
CA LYS A 304 -9.99 27.13 8.93
C LYS A 304 -10.89 27.43 10.13
N VAL A 305 -11.75 26.49 10.50
CA VAL A 305 -12.73 26.62 11.59
C VAL A 305 -12.78 25.35 12.43
N ALA A 306 -12.91 25.47 13.75
CA ALA A 306 -13.16 24.36 14.66
C ALA A 306 -14.34 24.65 15.59
N ALA A 307 -15.12 23.62 15.92
CA ALA A 307 -16.07 23.67 17.02
C ALA A 307 -15.42 23.06 18.27
N HIS A 308 -15.40 23.77 19.39
CA HIS A 308 -14.67 23.33 20.58
C HIS A 308 -15.61 22.71 21.62
N TYR A 309 -15.60 21.39 21.71
CA TYR A 309 -16.31 20.65 22.76
C TYR A 309 -15.34 20.32 23.89
N GLN A 310 -15.75 20.54 25.14
CA GLN A 310 -14.97 20.19 26.33
C GLN A 310 -15.85 19.43 27.31
N VAL A 311 -15.36 18.30 27.81
CA VAL A 311 -16.06 17.49 28.81
C VAL A 311 -15.08 16.73 29.68
N THR A 312 -15.45 16.48 30.94
CA THR A 312 -14.78 15.49 31.79
C THR A 312 -15.60 14.22 31.78
N LEU A 313 -15.04 13.13 31.26
CA LEU A 313 -15.72 11.84 31.17
C LEU A 313 -15.42 11.01 32.41
N PRO A 314 -16.44 10.58 33.19
CA PRO A 314 -16.23 9.58 34.23
C PRO A 314 -15.76 8.22 33.66
N PRO A 315 -15.22 7.32 34.49
CA PRO A 315 -14.77 5.99 34.06
C PRO A 315 -15.86 5.22 33.32
N GLY A 316 -15.51 4.66 32.15
CA GLY A 316 -16.43 3.89 31.30
C GLY A 316 -17.54 4.69 30.62
N GLN A 317 -17.66 6.00 30.89
CA GLN A 317 -18.64 6.86 30.24
C GLN A 317 -18.16 7.31 28.87
N GLN A 318 -19.12 7.68 28.02
CA GLN A 318 -18.86 8.17 26.68
C GLN A 318 -19.59 9.48 26.41
N THR A 319 -19.09 10.24 25.45
CA THR A 319 -19.82 11.35 24.82
C THR A 319 -19.82 11.17 23.30
N THR A 320 -20.81 11.77 22.65
CA THR A 320 -20.94 11.73 21.19
C THR A 320 -21.18 13.13 20.64
N ILE A 321 -20.40 13.49 19.61
CA ILE A 321 -20.51 14.73 18.86
C ILE A 321 -20.98 14.41 17.44
N GLN A 322 -21.92 15.20 16.94
CA GLN A 322 -22.54 15.02 15.63
C GLN A 322 -22.34 16.27 14.77
N ILE A 323 -21.93 16.06 13.53
CA ILE A 323 -21.61 17.10 12.56
C ILE A 323 -22.25 16.73 11.22
N ARG A 324 -22.79 17.70 10.47
CA ARG A 324 -23.32 17.48 9.11
C ARG A 324 -22.76 18.51 8.13
N PHE A 325 -22.17 18.04 7.04
CA PHE A 325 -21.63 18.85 5.96
C PHE A 325 -22.41 18.58 4.67
N THR A 326 -23.03 19.60 4.08
CA THR A 326 -23.93 19.42 2.94
C THR A 326 -23.88 20.60 1.95
N ASN A 327 -24.33 20.36 0.73
CA ASN A 327 -24.50 21.36 -0.33
C ASN A 327 -25.88 22.04 -0.33
N THR A 328 -26.76 21.70 0.61
CA THR A 328 -28.09 22.30 0.74
C THR A 328 -28.34 22.82 2.16
N PRO A 329 -29.02 23.96 2.34
CA PRO A 329 -29.40 24.43 3.66
C PRO A 329 -30.40 23.46 4.30
N GLN A 330 -30.26 23.20 5.60
CA GLN A 330 -31.09 22.29 6.37
C GLN A 330 -31.71 23.05 7.55
N ASP A 331 -33.04 22.99 7.73
CA ASP A 331 -33.72 23.64 8.87
C ASP A 331 -33.51 22.86 10.17
N THR A 332 -33.56 21.52 10.10
CA THR A 332 -33.34 20.60 11.22
C THR A 332 -32.22 19.60 10.88
N PRO A 333 -30.94 20.02 10.86
CA PRO A 333 -29.82 19.24 10.32
C PRO A 333 -29.63 17.85 10.93
N PHE A 334 -30.06 17.65 12.18
CA PHE A 334 -29.80 16.42 12.95
C PHE A 334 -31.04 15.53 13.15
N ALA A 335 -32.22 15.91 12.65
CA ALA A 335 -33.46 15.18 12.90
C ALA A 335 -33.44 13.71 12.40
N GLU A 336 -32.77 13.46 11.27
CA GLU A 336 -32.67 12.12 10.65
C GLU A 336 -31.29 11.46 10.87
N PHE A 337 -30.42 12.06 11.70
CA PHE A 337 -29.01 11.71 11.78
C PHE A 337 -28.79 10.24 12.14
N ASP A 338 -29.43 9.77 13.21
CA ASP A 338 -29.27 8.39 13.68
C ASP A 338 -29.94 7.37 12.76
N THR A 339 -31.04 7.76 12.10
CA THR A 339 -31.71 6.94 11.08
C THR A 339 -30.80 6.72 9.87
N ILE A 340 -30.17 7.78 9.36
CA ILE A 340 -29.22 7.70 8.24
C ILE A 340 -28.02 6.84 8.62
N PHE A 341 -27.45 7.04 9.81
CA PHE A 341 -26.32 6.24 10.29
C PHE A 341 -26.67 4.75 10.37
N SER A 342 -27.81 4.43 11.00
CA SER A 342 -28.27 3.04 11.14
C SER A 342 -28.52 2.40 9.78
N GLN A 343 -29.08 3.17 8.84
CA GLN A 343 -29.30 2.72 7.46
C GLN A 343 -27.97 2.44 6.75
N ARG A 344 -26.98 3.34 6.84
CA ARG A 344 -25.67 3.16 6.19
C ARG A 344 -24.87 2.00 6.79
N GLN A 345 -24.97 1.77 8.10
CA GLN A 345 -24.41 0.59 8.77
C GLN A 345 -25.06 -0.71 8.28
N HIS A 346 -26.40 -0.74 8.25
CA HIS A 346 -27.13 -1.91 7.77
C HIS A 346 -26.80 -2.25 6.31
N GLU A 347 -26.72 -1.25 5.43
CA GLU A 347 -26.34 -1.45 4.02
C GLU A 347 -24.90 -1.94 3.86
N ALA A 348 -23.97 -1.52 4.74
CA ALA A 348 -22.62 -2.04 4.77
C ALA A 348 -22.61 -3.52 5.18
N ASP A 349 -23.38 -3.89 6.21
CA ASP A 349 -23.53 -5.28 6.64
C ASP A 349 -24.13 -6.15 5.53
N GLU A 350 -25.19 -5.68 4.85
CA GLU A 350 -25.78 -6.37 3.69
C GLU A 350 -24.76 -6.55 2.56
N PHE A 351 -23.97 -5.53 2.25
CA PHE A 351 -22.95 -5.59 1.21
C PHE A 351 -21.89 -6.64 1.53
N TYR A 352 -21.31 -6.62 2.73
CA TYR A 352 -20.30 -7.59 3.12
C TYR A 352 -20.87 -9.00 3.23
N ALA A 353 -22.09 -9.18 3.73
CA ALA A 353 -22.76 -10.47 3.74
C ALA A 353 -22.98 -11.04 2.33
N ALA A 354 -23.17 -10.19 1.31
CA ALA A 354 -23.38 -10.61 -0.07
C ALA A 354 -22.09 -11.02 -0.81
N ILE A 355 -20.92 -10.47 -0.43
CA ILE A 355 -19.63 -10.78 -1.09
C ILE A 355 -18.83 -11.86 -0.35
N GLN A 356 -19.03 -11.98 0.97
CA GLN A 356 -18.33 -12.95 1.81
C GLN A 356 -18.82 -14.38 1.53
N PRO A 357 -17.93 -15.35 1.31
CA PRO A 357 -18.30 -16.75 1.23
C PRO A 357 -19.09 -17.20 2.47
N PRO A 358 -20.17 -17.98 2.31
CA PRO A 358 -21.05 -18.34 3.42
C PRO A 358 -20.36 -19.21 4.48
N HIS A 359 -19.30 -19.94 4.11
CA HIS A 359 -18.57 -20.87 4.98
C HIS A 359 -17.53 -20.18 5.91
N LEU A 360 -17.26 -18.88 5.73
CA LEU A 360 -16.28 -18.18 6.56
C LEU A 360 -16.71 -18.08 8.02
N THR A 361 -15.76 -18.29 8.92
CA THR A 361 -15.97 -18.08 10.37
C THR A 361 -16.17 -16.60 10.69
N PRO A 362 -16.74 -16.25 11.87
CA PRO A 362 -16.86 -14.85 12.28
C PRO A 362 -15.51 -14.11 12.32
N ASP A 363 -14.44 -14.78 12.75
CA ASP A 363 -13.09 -14.21 12.79
C ASP A 363 -12.55 -13.91 11.39
N GLU A 364 -12.70 -14.86 10.46
CA GLU A 364 -12.30 -14.67 9.05
C GLU A 364 -13.07 -13.54 8.38
N ARG A 365 -14.38 -13.43 8.66
CA ARG A 365 -15.21 -12.32 8.17
C ARG A 365 -14.73 -10.97 8.71
N ALA A 366 -14.32 -10.93 9.97
CA ALA A 366 -13.78 -9.71 10.59
C ALA A 366 -12.42 -9.33 10.01
N ILE A 367 -11.50 -10.30 9.84
CA ILE A 367 -10.19 -10.09 9.18
C ILE A 367 -10.39 -9.54 7.77
N GLN A 368 -11.24 -10.19 6.97
CA GLN A 368 -11.47 -9.77 5.59
C GLN A 368 -12.10 -8.37 5.50
N ARG A 369 -13.09 -8.06 6.35
CA ARG A 369 -13.76 -6.75 6.36
C ARG A 369 -12.81 -5.63 6.79
N GLN A 370 -11.97 -5.86 7.80
CA GLN A 370 -10.96 -4.88 8.22
C GLN A 370 -9.87 -4.68 7.17
N ALA A 371 -9.48 -5.73 6.42
CA ALA A 371 -8.55 -5.59 5.29
C ALA A 371 -9.14 -4.71 4.17
N PHE A 372 -10.42 -4.90 3.84
CA PHE A 372 -11.12 -4.01 2.90
C PHE A 372 -11.25 -2.59 3.44
N ALA A 373 -11.54 -2.44 4.74
CA ALA A 373 -11.61 -1.13 5.38
C ALA A 373 -10.26 -0.41 5.28
N GLY A 374 -9.16 -1.12 5.50
CA GLY A 374 -7.80 -0.62 5.34
C GLY A 374 -7.54 -0.04 3.95
N LEU A 375 -7.78 -0.82 2.89
CA LEU A 375 -7.66 -0.35 1.50
C LEU A 375 -8.49 0.91 1.22
N MET A 376 -9.70 1.01 1.78
CA MET A 376 -10.60 2.13 1.53
C MET A 376 -10.19 3.38 2.30
N TRP A 377 -9.75 3.24 3.55
CA TRP A 377 -9.20 4.33 4.36
C TRP A 377 -7.85 4.81 3.84
N SER A 378 -7.04 3.91 3.27
CA SER A 378 -5.71 4.18 2.67
C SER A 378 -5.74 4.87 1.29
N LYS A 379 -6.93 5.19 0.76
CA LYS A 379 -7.04 6.04 -0.44
C LYS A 379 -6.60 7.47 -0.10
N GLN A 380 -5.73 8.06 -0.90
CA GLN A 380 -5.19 9.39 -0.63
C GLN A 380 -5.21 10.28 -1.88
N PHE A 381 -5.57 11.56 -1.71
CA PHE A 381 -5.32 12.59 -2.71
C PHE A 381 -3.82 12.83 -2.82
N TYR A 382 -3.29 12.65 -4.02
CA TYR A 382 -1.88 12.81 -4.32
C TYR A 382 -1.70 13.81 -5.45
N HIS A 383 -1.03 14.91 -5.14
CA HIS A 383 -0.75 15.99 -6.07
C HIS A 383 0.73 16.27 -6.08
N TYR A 384 1.35 16.07 -7.24
CA TYR A 384 2.77 16.32 -7.42
C TYR A 384 3.05 16.59 -8.89
N SER A 385 3.56 17.78 -9.18
CA SER A 385 4.01 18.14 -10.52
C SER A 385 5.51 18.37 -10.43
N VAL A 386 6.27 17.49 -11.05
CA VAL A 386 7.74 17.54 -11.01
C VAL A 386 8.25 18.85 -11.60
N GLU A 387 7.68 19.30 -12.73
CA GLU A 387 8.04 20.58 -13.34
C GLU A 387 7.82 21.77 -12.40
N LEU A 388 6.64 21.87 -11.78
CA LEU A 388 6.33 22.96 -10.85
C LEU A 388 7.20 22.88 -9.60
N TRP A 389 7.43 21.66 -9.09
CA TRP A 389 8.30 21.43 -7.94
C TRP A 389 9.72 21.92 -8.22
N LEU A 390 10.34 21.51 -9.33
CA LEU A 390 11.70 21.93 -9.73
C LEU A 390 11.83 23.45 -9.89
N LYS A 391 10.81 24.11 -10.43
CA LYS A 391 10.79 25.57 -10.61
C LYS A 391 10.54 26.33 -9.30
N GLY A 392 9.83 25.72 -8.36
CA GLY A 392 9.33 26.37 -7.16
C GLY A 392 8.12 27.26 -7.41
N ASP A 393 7.57 27.80 -6.33
CA ASP A 393 6.39 28.66 -6.37
C ASP A 393 6.75 30.15 -6.47
N PRO A 394 6.06 30.95 -7.30
CA PRO A 394 6.38 32.38 -7.51
C PRO A 394 6.38 33.27 -6.26
N ALA A 395 5.61 32.94 -5.23
CA ALA A 395 5.56 33.70 -3.98
C ALA A 395 6.66 33.27 -2.97
N GLY A 396 7.36 32.17 -3.23
CA GLY A 396 8.45 31.68 -2.39
C GLY A 396 9.81 32.13 -2.91
N PRO A 397 10.89 31.90 -2.13
CA PRO A 397 12.24 32.02 -2.65
C PRO A 397 12.47 30.98 -3.77
N PRO A 398 13.30 31.29 -4.79
CA PRO A 398 13.71 30.29 -5.76
C PRO A 398 14.34 29.08 -5.07
N PRO A 399 13.97 27.84 -5.45
CA PRO A 399 14.62 26.65 -4.91
C PRO A 399 16.12 26.60 -5.24
N PRO A 400 16.91 25.85 -4.46
CA PRO A 400 18.33 25.62 -4.75
C PRO A 400 18.55 25.06 -6.16
N ALA A 401 19.57 25.58 -6.87
CA ALA A 401 19.87 25.19 -8.24
C ALA A 401 20.25 23.70 -8.38
N THR A 402 20.77 23.08 -7.32
CA THR A 402 21.10 21.65 -7.25
C THR A 402 19.91 20.76 -7.59
N ARG A 403 18.68 21.20 -7.29
CA ARG A 403 17.46 20.44 -7.56
C ARG A 403 17.22 20.17 -9.05
N GLN A 404 17.75 21.01 -9.95
CA GLN A 404 17.63 20.80 -11.40
C GLN A 404 18.33 19.52 -11.89
N ASN A 405 19.25 18.97 -11.08
CA ASN A 405 19.93 17.70 -11.36
C ASN A 405 19.66 16.68 -10.23
N GLY A 406 18.71 16.97 -9.33
CA GLY A 406 18.40 16.18 -8.15
C GLY A 406 17.32 15.12 -8.41
N ARG A 407 16.60 14.74 -7.34
CA ARG A 407 15.53 13.73 -7.43
C ARG A 407 14.54 14.04 -8.54
N ASN A 408 14.21 13.01 -9.33
CA ASN A 408 13.17 13.01 -10.34
C ASN A 408 13.29 14.09 -11.43
N HIS A 409 14.45 14.74 -11.60
CA HIS A 409 14.59 15.85 -12.55
C HIS A 409 14.27 15.47 -14.01
N ASP A 410 14.47 14.20 -14.39
CA ASP A 410 14.13 13.66 -15.71
C ASP A 410 12.62 13.45 -15.95
N TRP A 411 11.78 13.64 -14.93
CA TRP A 411 10.35 13.34 -14.96
C TRP A 411 9.47 14.58 -15.07
N THR A 412 9.93 15.65 -15.75
CA THR A 412 9.20 16.93 -15.82
C THR A 412 7.76 16.83 -16.35
N HIS A 413 7.46 15.81 -17.16
CA HIS A 413 6.13 15.54 -17.70
C HIS A 413 5.16 14.94 -16.67
N LEU A 414 5.67 14.39 -15.56
CA LEU A 414 4.87 13.71 -14.55
C LEU A 414 4.04 14.71 -13.74
N TYR A 415 2.73 14.50 -13.76
CA TYR A 415 1.74 15.35 -13.12
C TYR A 415 0.67 14.50 -12.44
N ASN A 416 0.78 14.32 -11.13
CA ASN A 416 -0.27 13.66 -10.35
C ASN A 416 -1.28 14.69 -9.85
N LEU A 417 -2.57 14.39 -9.96
CA LEU A 417 -3.65 15.15 -9.33
C LEU A 417 -4.89 14.24 -9.17
N ASP A 418 -4.69 13.11 -8.52
CA ASP A 418 -5.68 12.04 -8.45
C ASP A 418 -5.75 11.45 -7.04
N VAL A 419 -6.79 10.66 -6.78
CA VAL A 419 -6.85 9.80 -5.60
C VAL A 419 -6.28 8.43 -5.95
N LEU A 420 -5.24 8.01 -5.23
CA LEU A 420 -4.59 6.72 -5.40
C LEU A 420 -4.72 5.82 -4.18
N SER A 421 -4.63 4.51 -4.40
CA SER A 421 -4.41 3.54 -3.32
C SER A 421 -2.97 3.62 -2.85
N MET A 422 -2.75 3.88 -1.57
CA MET A 422 -1.41 3.92 -0.97
C MET A 422 -1.09 2.60 -0.25
N PRO A 423 0.20 2.24 -0.07
CA PRO A 423 0.60 1.12 0.79
C PRO A 423 0.09 1.32 2.22
N ASP A 424 0.27 2.52 2.77
CA ASP A 424 -0.38 3.06 3.96
C ASP A 424 -0.44 4.61 3.85
N LYS A 425 -0.99 5.33 4.83
CA LYS A 425 -1.18 6.80 4.74
C LYS A 425 -0.25 7.62 5.62
N TRP A 426 0.58 6.97 6.42
CA TRP A 426 1.52 7.60 7.32
C TRP A 426 2.96 7.38 6.85
N GLU A 427 3.45 6.15 6.77
CA GLU A 427 4.84 5.84 6.43
C GLU A 427 5.11 6.00 4.93
N TYR A 428 4.21 5.47 4.11
CA TYR A 428 4.23 5.57 2.65
C TYR A 428 3.09 6.48 2.15
N PRO A 429 3.05 7.80 2.48
CA PRO A 429 1.98 8.73 2.05
C PRO A 429 2.15 9.13 0.57
N TRP A 430 2.60 8.18 -0.24
CA TRP A 430 2.95 8.22 -1.66
C TRP A 430 2.74 6.83 -2.26
N TYR A 431 2.55 6.75 -3.58
CA TYR A 431 2.33 5.48 -4.26
C TYR A 431 3.65 4.81 -4.65
N ALA A 432 3.68 3.49 -4.59
CA ALA A 432 4.62 2.66 -5.34
C ALA A 432 3.85 1.89 -6.42
N ALA A 433 4.40 1.84 -7.64
CA ALA A 433 3.70 1.26 -8.78
C ALA A 433 3.44 -0.24 -8.63
N TRP A 434 4.40 -0.98 -8.06
CA TRP A 434 4.25 -2.42 -7.86
C TRP A 434 3.31 -2.77 -6.69
N ASP A 435 3.35 -2.03 -5.58
CA ASP A 435 2.38 -2.12 -4.48
C ASP A 435 0.94 -1.96 -5.00
N LEU A 436 0.70 -0.90 -5.80
CA LEU A 436 -0.61 -0.61 -6.37
C LEU A 436 -1.16 -1.79 -7.18
N ALA A 437 -0.30 -2.53 -7.88
CA ALA A 437 -0.71 -3.73 -8.61
C ALA A 437 -1.31 -4.78 -7.65
N PHE A 438 -0.69 -5.03 -6.50
CA PHE A 438 -1.22 -5.95 -5.49
C PHE A 438 -2.48 -5.43 -4.81
N HIS A 439 -2.60 -4.11 -4.57
CA HIS A 439 -3.80 -3.52 -3.97
C HIS A 439 -5.04 -3.83 -4.81
N THR A 440 -4.88 -3.77 -6.14
CA THR A 440 -6.02 -3.83 -7.07
C THR A 440 -6.74 -5.17 -7.09
N LEU A 441 -6.10 -6.27 -6.68
CA LEU A 441 -6.70 -7.60 -6.61
C LEU A 441 -7.83 -7.68 -5.56
N PRO A 442 -7.58 -7.42 -4.26
CA PRO A 442 -8.64 -7.38 -3.26
C PRO A 442 -9.64 -6.25 -3.54
N ILE A 443 -9.21 -5.09 -4.04
CA ILE A 443 -10.14 -4.02 -4.47
C ILE A 443 -11.11 -4.54 -5.53
N ALA A 444 -10.64 -5.33 -6.50
CA ALA A 444 -11.50 -5.85 -7.56
C ALA A 444 -12.62 -6.76 -7.05
N LEU A 445 -12.53 -7.29 -5.82
CA LEU A 445 -13.62 -8.03 -5.18
C LEU A 445 -14.81 -7.13 -4.80
N ILE A 446 -14.56 -5.86 -4.50
CA ILE A 446 -15.57 -4.91 -3.98
C ILE A 446 -15.86 -3.74 -4.92
N ASP A 447 -14.92 -3.39 -5.79
CA ASP A 447 -15.00 -2.25 -6.72
C ASP A 447 -14.11 -2.50 -7.97
N PRO A 448 -14.51 -3.42 -8.87
CA PRO A 448 -13.74 -3.76 -10.07
C PRO A 448 -13.44 -2.54 -10.96
N GLU A 449 -14.37 -1.60 -11.02
CA GLU A 449 -14.26 -0.38 -11.82
C GLU A 449 -13.09 0.50 -11.32
N TRP A 450 -12.99 0.72 -10.01
CA TRP A 450 -11.91 1.51 -9.44
C TRP A 450 -10.55 0.81 -9.54
N ALA A 451 -10.48 -0.51 -9.33
CA ALA A 451 -9.26 -1.30 -9.55
C ALA A 451 -8.70 -1.10 -10.97
N LYS A 452 -9.55 -1.20 -12.00
CA LYS A 452 -9.17 -0.94 -13.40
C LYS A 452 -8.70 0.50 -13.61
N ARG A 453 -9.37 1.49 -13.01
CA ARG A 453 -8.96 2.90 -13.09
C ARG A 453 -7.56 3.12 -12.54
N GLN A 454 -7.23 2.54 -11.38
CA GLN A 454 -5.91 2.65 -10.75
C GLN A 454 -4.81 2.09 -11.66
N LEU A 455 -5.02 0.91 -12.25
CA LEU A 455 -4.06 0.30 -13.19
C LEU A 455 -3.90 1.12 -14.47
N ILE A 456 -4.98 1.68 -15.02
CA ILE A 456 -4.91 2.57 -16.18
C ILE A 456 -4.18 3.88 -15.85
N LEU A 457 -4.32 4.40 -14.63
CA LEU A 457 -3.78 5.70 -14.24
C LEU A 457 -2.26 5.76 -14.42
N LEU A 458 -1.52 4.76 -13.94
CA LEU A 458 -0.06 4.70 -14.11
C LEU A 458 0.39 4.55 -15.57
N LEU A 459 -0.52 4.17 -16.47
CA LEU A 459 -0.27 4.00 -17.91
C LEU A 459 -0.60 5.25 -18.75
N ARG A 460 -1.06 6.33 -18.10
CA ARG A 460 -1.41 7.59 -18.76
C ARG A 460 -0.16 8.37 -19.19
N GLU A 461 -0.34 9.20 -20.20
CA GLU A 461 0.71 10.00 -20.85
C GLU A 461 1.40 11.00 -19.90
N TRP A 462 0.73 11.39 -18.83
CA TRP A 462 1.24 12.31 -17.79
C TRP A 462 1.70 11.57 -16.51
N TYR A 463 1.76 10.22 -16.54
CA TYR A 463 2.32 9.37 -15.49
C TYR A 463 3.49 8.53 -16.03
N MET A 464 3.26 7.80 -17.12
CA MET A 464 4.27 6.97 -17.78
C MET A 464 5.29 7.87 -18.49
N HIS A 465 6.57 7.56 -18.32
CA HIS A 465 7.63 8.23 -19.05
C HIS A 465 7.46 8.04 -20.55
N PRO A 466 7.74 9.04 -21.40
CA PRO A 466 7.65 8.92 -22.87
C PRO A 466 8.44 7.76 -23.50
N ASN A 467 9.36 7.13 -22.76
CA ASN A 467 10.15 5.98 -23.22
C ASN A 467 9.47 4.64 -22.89
N GLY A 468 8.34 4.64 -22.17
CA GLY A 468 7.60 3.46 -21.71
C GLY A 468 7.79 3.11 -20.22
N GLN A 469 8.70 3.76 -19.48
CA GLN A 469 8.93 3.46 -18.07
C GLN A 469 7.75 3.88 -17.18
N LEU A 470 7.40 3.04 -16.20
CA LEU A 470 6.46 3.40 -15.14
C LEU A 470 7.20 4.10 -13.99
N PRO A 471 6.63 5.14 -13.37
CA PRO A 471 7.26 5.78 -12.22
C PRO A 471 7.27 4.81 -11.05
N ALA A 472 8.45 4.48 -10.51
CA ALA A 472 8.57 3.49 -9.45
C ALA A 472 7.89 3.95 -8.14
N TYR A 473 8.45 4.98 -7.49
CA TYR A 473 7.93 5.55 -6.24
C TYR A 473 8.44 6.98 -6.02
N GLU A 474 7.86 7.73 -5.08
CA GLU A 474 8.09 9.19 -4.91
C GLU A 474 9.57 9.58 -4.76
N TRP A 475 10.36 8.76 -4.07
CA TRP A 475 11.79 9.05 -3.83
C TRP A 475 12.67 8.90 -5.08
N ALA A 476 12.30 8.02 -6.01
CA ALA A 476 13.06 7.76 -7.24
C ALA A 476 12.15 7.20 -8.34
N PHE A 477 11.57 8.05 -9.18
CA PHE A 477 10.70 7.58 -10.27
C PHE A 477 11.46 6.77 -11.34
N SER A 478 12.76 7.05 -11.52
CA SER A 478 13.64 6.33 -12.46
C SER A 478 14.07 4.95 -11.99
N ASP A 479 13.77 4.56 -10.75
CA ASP A 479 14.07 3.22 -10.24
C ASP A 479 13.24 2.14 -10.95
N VAL A 480 13.52 0.89 -10.57
CA VAL A 480 12.93 -0.29 -11.19
C VAL A 480 12.24 -1.13 -10.13
N ASN A 481 10.94 -1.35 -10.28
CA ASN A 481 10.18 -2.31 -9.48
C ASN A 481 9.88 -3.59 -10.30
N PRO A 482 9.45 -4.69 -9.66
CA PRO A 482 8.96 -5.86 -10.36
C PRO A 482 7.85 -5.49 -11.36
N PRO A 483 7.91 -5.94 -12.62
CA PRO A 483 6.94 -5.60 -13.67
C PRO A 483 5.61 -6.38 -13.55
N VAL A 484 5.02 -6.39 -12.35
CA VAL A 484 3.80 -7.14 -12.03
C VAL A 484 2.52 -6.43 -12.51
N HIS A 485 2.61 -5.24 -13.09
CA HIS A 485 1.45 -4.46 -13.55
C HIS A 485 0.62 -5.20 -14.62
N ALA A 486 1.29 -5.91 -15.54
CA ALA A 486 0.62 -6.72 -16.55
C ALA A 486 -0.13 -7.91 -15.95
N TRP A 487 0.45 -8.54 -14.94
CA TRP A 487 -0.20 -9.59 -14.17
C TRP A 487 -1.42 -9.06 -13.44
N ALA A 488 -1.32 -7.92 -12.75
CA ALA A 488 -2.46 -7.34 -12.05
C ALA A 488 -3.60 -6.96 -13.02
N CYS A 489 -3.29 -6.40 -14.19
CA CYS A 489 -4.29 -6.18 -15.24
C CYS A 489 -5.01 -7.47 -15.65
N TRP A 490 -4.26 -8.55 -15.87
CA TRP A 490 -4.82 -9.85 -16.22
C TRP A 490 -5.69 -10.42 -15.09
N GLN A 491 -5.22 -10.37 -13.84
CA GLN A 491 -5.95 -10.83 -12.66
C GLN A 491 -7.23 -10.03 -12.42
N VAL A 492 -7.19 -8.70 -12.48
CA VAL A 492 -8.38 -7.85 -12.33
C VAL A 492 -9.40 -8.12 -13.44
N TYR A 493 -8.96 -8.38 -14.67
CA TYR A 493 -9.85 -8.82 -15.74
C TYR A 493 -10.54 -10.15 -15.42
N GLN A 494 -9.77 -11.15 -14.96
CA GLN A 494 -10.30 -12.47 -14.59
C GLN A 494 -11.29 -12.38 -13.42
N ILE A 495 -10.92 -11.69 -12.34
CA ILE A 495 -11.79 -11.44 -11.18
C ILE A 495 -13.07 -10.73 -11.61
N THR A 496 -12.97 -9.68 -12.44
CA THR A 496 -14.17 -8.97 -12.91
C THR A 496 -15.07 -9.90 -13.73
N ARG A 497 -14.50 -10.74 -14.59
CA ARG A 497 -15.25 -11.69 -15.40
C ARG A 497 -15.97 -12.72 -14.54
N GLU A 498 -15.34 -13.20 -13.48
CA GLU A 498 -15.94 -14.14 -12.52
C GLU A 498 -17.09 -13.50 -11.74
N LEU A 499 -16.91 -12.27 -11.26
CA LEU A 499 -17.92 -11.56 -10.46
C LEU A 499 -19.14 -11.12 -11.29
N THR A 500 -18.91 -10.63 -12.51
CA THR A 500 -19.95 -10.00 -13.33
C THR A 500 -20.50 -10.91 -14.42
N GLY A 501 -19.80 -12.00 -14.75
CA GLY A 501 -20.06 -12.84 -15.91
C GLY A 501 -19.68 -12.18 -17.25
N GLN A 502 -19.07 -10.99 -17.23
CA GLN A 502 -18.75 -10.21 -18.44
C GLN A 502 -17.25 -10.02 -18.63
N ALA A 503 -16.78 -10.30 -19.84
CA ALA A 503 -15.42 -10.06 -20.29
C ALA A 503 -15.24 -8.59 -20.73
N ASP A 504 -14.46 -7.81 -20.00
CA ASP A 504 -14.11 -6.43 -20.38
C ASP A 504 -12.86 -6.37 -21.26
N THR A 505 -13.03 -6.73 -22.54
CA THR A 505 -11.93 -6.75 -23.52
C THR A 505 -11.45 -5.34 -23.90
N LEU A 506 -12.25 -4.30 -23.68
CA LEU A 506 -11.84 -2.92 -23.90
C LEU A 506 -10.81 -2.46 -22.86
N PHE A 507 -10.99 -2.85 -21.58
CA PHE A 507 -9.98 -2.65 -20.55
C PHE A 507 -8.65 -3.32 -20.94
N LEU A 508 -8.69 -4.60 -21.33
CA LEU A 508 -7.49 -5.33 -21.75
C LEU A 508 -6.79 -4.66 -22.93
N GLU A 509 -7.52 -4.26 -23.96
CA GLU A 509 -6.95 -3.57 -25.13
C GLU A 509 -6.25 -2.25 -24.75
N ARG A 510 -6.86 -1.46 -23.83
CA ARG A 510 -6.28 -0.20 -23.37
C ARG A 510 -4.95 -0.41 -22.66
N VAL A 511 -4.90 -1.36 -21.73
CA VAL A 511 -3.67 -1.62 -20.96
C VAL A 511 -2.63 -2.33 -21.80
N PHE A 512 -3.03 -3.23 -22.70
CA PHE A 512 -2.13 -3.99 -23.57
C PHE A 512 -1.22 -3.09 -24.41
N HIS A 513 -1.78 -2.08 -25.09
CA HIS A 513 -0.97 -1.18 -25.92
C HIS A 513 0.05 -0.37 -25.11
N LYS A 514 -0.31 0.07 -23.89
CA LYS A 514 0.60 0.81 -23.01
C LYS A 514 1.66 -0.10 -22.40
N LEU A 515 1.27 -1.29 -21.98
CA LEU A 515 2.17 -2.32 -21.49
C LEU A 515 3.12 -2.81 -22.60
N LEU A 516 2.72 -2.78 -23.87
CA LEU A 516 3.66 -3.08 -24.97
C LEU A 516 4.82 -2.07 -25.04
N LEU A 517 4.57 -0.78 -24.74
CA LEU A 517 5.60 0.25 -24.64
C LEU A 517 6.52 -0.03 -23.43
N ASN A 518 5.92 -0.32 -22.27
CA ASN A 518 6.69 -0.65 -21.07
C ASN A 518 7.54 -1.91 -21.24
N PHE A 519 6.99 -2.98 -21.81
CA PHE A 519 7.72 -4.19 -22.15
C PHE A 519 8.92 -3.90 -23.07
N THR A 520 8.72 -3.04 -24.08
CA THR A 520 9.78 -2.66 -25.03
C THR A 520 10.87 -1.83 -24.33
N TRP A 521 10.50 -0.97 -23.37
CA TRP A 521 11.47 -0.27 -22.53
C TRP A 521 12.34 -1.25 -21.73
N TRP A 522 11.73 -2.24 -21.09
CA TRP A 522 12.45 -3.28 -20.34
C TRP A 522 13.47 -4.01 -21.20
N VAL A 523 13.06 -4.55 -22.35
CA VAL A 523 13.95 -5.25 -23.27
C VAL A 523 15.12 -4.36 -23.73
N ASN A 524 14.86 -3.09 -24.02
CA ASN A 524 15.92 -2.21 -24.55
C ASN A 524 16.86 -1.63 -23.49
N ARG A 525 16.45 -1.54 -22.22
CA ARG A 525 17.22 -0.85 -21.17
C ARG A 525 17.78 -1.77 -20.11
N LYS A 526 17.21 -2.97 -19.95
CA LYS A 526 17.55 -3.91 -18.90
C LYS A 526 18.05 -5.24 -19.43
N ASP A 527 18.14 -5.42 -20.74
CA ASP A 527 18.91 -6.49 -21.39
C ASP A 527 20.03 -5.83 -22.21
N ALA A 528 21.02 -5.25 -21.53
CA ALA A 528 22.02 -4.38 -22.14
C ALA A 528 22.87 -5.10 -23.20
N ASP A 529 23.09 -6.40 -23.03
CA ASP A 529 23.85 -7.24 -23.95
C ASP A 529 22.97 -7.93 -25.01
N GLY A 530 21.64 -7.77 -24.95
CA GLY A 530 20.69 -8.36 -25.90
C GLY A 530 20.60 -9.90 -25.83
N ASN A 531 20.95 -10.47 -24.67
CA ASN A 531 21.07 -11.91 -24.46
C ASN A 531 19.82 -12.51 -23.80
N ASN A 532 18.79 -11.69 -23.54
CA ASN A 532 17.58 -12.04 -22.79
C ASN A 532 17.86 -12.45 -21.34
N VAL A 533 18.97 -11.96 -20.78
CA VAL A 533 19.32 -12.04 -19.36
C VAL A 533 19.28 -10.63 -18.82
N PHE A 534 18.33 -10.39 -17.92
CA PHE A 534 18.07 -9.03 -17.47
C PHE A 534 19.03 -8.62 -16.35
N GLN A 535 19.58 -7.41 -16.49
CA GLN A 535 20.61 -6.80 -15.67
C GLN A 535 20.08 -5.52 -15.01
N GLY A 536 20.34 -5.37 -13.71
CA GLY A 536 20.33 -4.10 -13.00
C GLY A 536 18.96 -3.56 -12.58
N GLY A 537 18.72 -3.51 -11.28
CA GLY A 537 17.59 -2.79 -10.69
C GLY A 537 17.30 -3.21 -9.25
N PHE A 538 16.70 -2.28 -8.51
CA PHE A 538 16.18 -2.44 -7.16
C PHE A 538 15.19 -3.61 -7.04
N LEU A 539 14.36 -3.84 -8.07
CA LEU A 539 13.35 -4.92 -8.17
C LEU A 539 12.52 -5.13 -6.88
N GLY A 540 12.38 -4.10 -6.05
CA GLY A 540 11.56 -4.11 -4.83
C GLY A 540 12.06 -5.06 -3.73
N LEU A 541 13.29 -5.57 -3.82
CA LEU A 541 13.87 -6.54 -2.87
C LEU A 541 15.18 -5.97 -2.29
N ASP A 542 15.06 -4.84 -1.61
CA ASP A 542 16.10 -3.92 -1.15
C ASP A 542 17.41 -4.61 -0.74
N ASN A 543 17.40 -5.34 0.37
CA ASN A 543 18.59 -5.92 0.97
C ASN A 543 18.74 -7.43 0.70
N ILE A 544 17.97 -8.03 -0.22
CA ILE A 544 17.96 -9.50 -0.42
C ILE A 544 19.33 -10.05 -0.86
N GLY A 545 20.08 -9.25 -1.62
CA GLY A 545 21.39 -9.58 -2.15
C GLY A 545 22.54 -9.13 -1.24
N VAL A 546 23.76 -9.45 -1.67
CA VAL A 546 25.00 -9.04 -0.99
C VAL A 546 25.45 -7.61 -1.39
N PHE A 547 25.02 -7.13 -2.55
CA PHE A 547 25.32 -5.80 -3.07
C PHE A 547 24.04 -5.01 -3.36
N ASP A 548 24.14 -3.68 -3.31
CA ASP A 548 23.14 -2.81 -3.92
C ASP A 548 23.11 -3.08 -5.43
N ARG A 549 21.99 -3.61 -5.90
CA ARG A 549 21.74 -4.01 -7.29
C ARG A 549 21.55 -2.82 -8.25
N SER A 550 21.36 -1.63 -7.72
CA SER A 550 21.24 -0.38 -8.46
C SER A 550 22.57 0.38 -8.56
N ALA A 551 23.57 0.01 -7.76
CA ALA A 551 24.90 0.62 -7.75
C ALA A 551 25.88 -0.13 -8.68
N PRO A 552 26.92 0.57 -9.22
CA PRO A 552 28.03 -0.10 -9.89
C PRO A 552 28.70 -1.13 -8.98
N LEU A 553 28.95 -2.33 -9.49
CA LEU A 553 29.59 -3.37 -8.69
C LEU A 553 31.04 -3.01 -8.38
N PRO A 554 31.54 -3.24 -7.15
CA PRO A 554 32.93 -2.98 -6.81
C PRO A 554 33.93 -3.87 -7.58
N THR A 555 33.44 -4.92 -8.26
CA THR A 555 34.22 -5.78 -9.16
C THR A 555 34.49 -5.15 -10.54
N GLY A 556 33.81 -4.06 -10.88
CA GLY A 556 33.83 -3.45 -12.22
C GLY A 556 33.03 -4.23 -13.28
N GLY A 557 32.39 -5.34 -12.90
CA GLY A 557 31.51 -6.14 -13.75
C GLY A 557 30.03 -5.75 -13.64
N HIS A 558 29.14 -6.64 -14.08
CA HIS A 558 27.69 -6.49 -13.90
C HIS A 558 27.06 -7.75 -13.27
N MET A 559 25.83 -7.61 -12.76
CA MET A 559 25.06 -8.71 -12.16
C MET A 559 24.01 -9.20 -13.14
N GLU A 560 24.02 -10.50 -13.40
CA GLU A 560 22.94 -11.21 -14.07
C GLU A 560 21.95 -11.70 -13.02
N GLN A 561 20.69 -11.27 -13.14
CA GLN A 561 19.68 -11.45 -12.10
C GLN A 561 18.67 -12.55 -12.47
N ALA A 562 18.56 -13.58 -11.63
CA ALA A 562 17.64 -14.69 -11.87
C ALA A 562 16.18 -14.25 -11.72
N ASP A 563 15.90 -13.43 -10.72
CA ASP A 563 14.59 -12.83 -10.48
C ASP A 563 14.20 -11.83 -11.58
N GLY A 564 15.10 -10.91 -11.95
CA GLY A 564 14.87 -9.95 -13.04
C GLY A 564 14.50 -10.64 -14.36
N THR A 565 15.22 -11.71 -14.69
CA THR A 565 14.96 -12.52 -15.88
C THR A 565 13.63 -13.28 -15.78
N ALA A 566 13.34 -13.86 -14.62
CA ALA A 566 12.08 -14.56 -14.36
C ALA A 566 10.84 -13.64 -14.39
N TRP A 567 10.95 -12.43 -13.84
CA TRP A 567 9.90 -11.42 -13.89
C TRP A 567 9.54 -11.05 -15.33
N MET A 568 10.54 -10.93 -16.20
CA MET A 568 10.30 -10.68 -17.63
C MET A 568 9.72 -11.89 -18.36
N GLY A 569 10.07 -13.11 -17.95
CA GLY A 569 9.39 -14.33 -18.38
C GLY A 569 7.90 -14.31 -18.02
N MET A 570 7.58 -14.00 -16.77
CA MET A 570 6.20 -13.82 -16.30
C MET A 570 5.49 -12.69 -17.06
N TYR A 571 6.14 -11.55 -17.30
CA TYR A 571 5.57 -10.46 -18.08
C TYR A 571 5.26 -10.91 -19.53
N CYS A 572 6.16 -11.64 -20.18
CA CYS A 572 5.90 -12.23 -21.50
C CYS A 572 4.64 -13.09 -21.50
N LEU A 573 4.49 -13.98 -20.53
CA LEU A 573 3.35 -14.88 -20.44
C LEU A 573 2.04 -14.14 -20.18
N ASN A 574 2.04 -13.12 -19.32
CA ASN A 574 0.85 -12.29 -19.10
C ASN A 574 0.44 -11.53 -20.37
N MET A 575 1.40 -10.99 -21.11
CA MET A 575 1.13 -10.34 -22.41
C MET A 575 0.65 -11.33 -23.46
N LEU A 576 1.18 -12.55 -23.47
CA LEU A 576 0.69 -13.64 -24.33
C LEU A 576 -0.76 -13.98 -23.99
N ALA A 577 -1.09 -14.21 -22.71
CA ALA A 577 -2.44 -14.52 -22.26
C ALA A 577 -3.45 -13.43 -22.65
N MET A 578 -3.11 -12.15 -22.43
CA MET A 578 -3.92 -11.01 -22.86
C MET A 578 -4.09 -10.95 -24.38
N ALA A 579 -3.03 -11.17 -25.16
CA ALA A 579 -3.09 -11.17 -26.62
C ALA A 579 -3.99 -12.29 -27.14
N LEU A 580 -3.89 -13.50 -26.60
CA LEU A 580 -4.71 -14.64 -26.99
C LEU A 580 -6.20 -14.42 -26.66
N GLU A 581 -6.51 -13.86 -25.48
CA GLU A 581 -7.90 -13.53 -25.12
C GLU A 581 -8.48 -12.46 -26.06
N LEU A 582 -7.71 -11.41 -26.38
CA LEU A 582 -8.14 -10.38 -27.34
C LEU A 582 -8.28 -10.94 -28.76
N ALA A 583 -7.42 -11.87 -29.15
CA ALA A 583 -7.41 -12.49 -30.49
C ALA A 583 -8.70 -13.25 -30.81
N ARG A 584 -9.44 -13.73 -29.80
CA ARG A 584 -10.73 -14.41 -29.96
C ARG A 584 -11.77 -13.57 -30.73
N SER A 585 -11.67 -12.25 -30.63
CA SER A 585 -12.55 -11.32 -31.35
C SER A 585 -11.79 -10.40 -32.33
N LYS A 586 -10.46 -10.28 -32.18
CA LYS A 586 -9.61 -9.36 -32.95
C LYS A 586 -8.38 -10.08 -33.50
N PRO A 587 -8.43 -10.67 -34.70
CA PRO A 587 -7.37 -11.54 -35.23
C PRO A 587 -5.98 -10.91 -35.34
N ALA A 588 -5.86 -9.58 -35.36
CA ALA A 588 -4.56 -8.89 -35.38
C ALA A 588 -3.69 -9.20 -34.13
N TYR A 589 -4.31 -9.54 -33.00
CA TYR A 589 -3.58 -9.90 -31.79
C TYR A 589 -2.91 -11.28 -31.90
N GLU A 590 -3.29 -12.14 -32.84
CA GLU A 590 -2.57 -13.40 -33.10
C GLU A 590 -1.11 -13.13 -33.52
N ASP A 591 -0.86 -12.07 -34.31
CA ASP A 591 0.49 -11.74 -34.78
C ASP A 591 1.38 -11.25 -33.63
N VAL A 592 0.80 -10.51 -32.67
CA VAL A 592 1.53 -10.03 -31.48
C VAL A 592 1.70 -11.14 -30.44
N ALA A 593 0.74 -12.07 -30.33
CA ALA A 593 0.88 -13.25 -29.47
C ALA A 593 2.12 -14.07 -29.84
N THR A 594 2.42 -14.25 -31.13
CA THR A 594 3.64 -14.94 -31.57
C THR A 594 4.91 -14.28 -31.05
N LYS A 595 5.00 -12.93 -31.02
CA LYS A 595 6.15 -12.21 -30.44
C LYS A 595 6.39 -12.64 -29.00
N PHE A 596 5.36 -12.62 -28.15
CA PHE A 596 5.51 -12.93 -26.73
C PHE A 596 5.81 -14.40 -26.49
N PHE A 597 5.22 -15.30 -27.29
CA PHE A 597 5.56 -16.71 -27.27
C PHE A 597 7.05 -16.94 -27.58
N GLU A 598 7.55 -16.43 -28.72
CA GLU A 598 8.96 -16.61 -29.10
C GLU A 598 9.92 -15.97 -28.09
N HIS A 599 9.60 -14.76 -27.61
CA HIS A 599 10.41 -14.04 -26.63
C HIS A 599 10.48 -14.78 -25.28
N PHE A 600 9.37 -15.38 -24.84
CA PHE A 600 9.38 -16.23 -23.65
C PHE A 600 10.33 -17.43 -23.81
N ILE A 601 10.34 -18.09 -24.97
CA ILE A 601 11.27 -19.22 -25.22
C ILE A 601 12.72 -18.75 -25.16
N TYR A 602 13.04 -17.57 -25.69
CA TYR A 602 14.39 -17.03 -25.60
C TYR A 602 14.82 -16.78 -24.15
N ILE A 603 13.96 -16.16 -23.34
CA ILE A 603 14.20 -15.95 -21.90
C ILE A 603 14.38 -17.29 -21.17
N ALA A 604 13.45 -18.23 -21.38
CA ALA A 604 13.48 -19.52 -20.70
C ALA A 604 14.70 -20.35 -21.11
N ASN A 605 15.16 -20.24 -22.36
CA ASN A 605 16.42 -20.83 -22.76
C ASN A 605 17.62 -20.10 -22.11
N ALA A 606 17.67 -18.77 -22.12
CA ALA A 606 18.79 -18.00 -21.58
C ALA A 606 19.03 -18.27 -20.08
N ILE A 607 17.95 -18.28 -19.27
CA ILE A 607 18.05 -18.54 -17.82
C ILE A 607 18.50 -19.98 -17.50
N ASN A 608 18.13 -20.95 -18.35
CA ASN A 608 18.46 -22.37 -18.15
C ASN A 608 19.76 -22.81 -18.86
N ASN A 609 20.17 -22.15 -19.94
CA ASN A 609 21.22 -22.62 -20.84
C ASN A 609 21.74 -21.49 -21.75
N THR A 610 22.94 -20.98 -21.48
CA THR A 610 23.64 -20.08 -22.40
C THR A 610 24.72 -20.84 -23.15
N CYS A 611 24.76 -20.66 -24.46
CA CYS A 611 25.62 -21.32 -25.45
C CYS A 611 27.12 -21.35 -25.06
N GLY A 612 27.52 -22.31 -24.22
CA GLY A 612 28.92 -22.52 -23.80
C GLY A 612 29.26 -22.14 -22.35
N HIS A 613 28.29 -21.66 -21.55
CA HIS A 613 28.46 -21.31 -20.13
C HIS A 613 27.29 -21.83 -19.27
N THR A 614 27.47 -21.95 -17.96
CA THR A 614 26.41 -22.34 -17.03
C THR A 614 25.40 -21.19 -16.91
N GLY A 615 24.14 -21.39 -17.29
CA GLY A 615 23.05 -20.42 -17.04
C GLY A 615 22.83 -20.16 -15.55
N LEU A 616 21.72 -19.52 -15.18
CA LEU A 616 21.45 -19.14 -13.77
C LEU A 616 21.00 -20.32 -12.90
N TRP A 617 20.80 -21.50 -13.48
CA TRP A 617 20.51 -22.75 -12.78
C TRP A 617 21.80 -23.48 -12.38
N ASP A 618 21.91 -23.83 -11.10
CA ASP A 618 22.98 -24.69 -10.59
C ASP A 618 22.48 -26.14 -10.48
N GLU A 619 23.03 -27.03 -11.33
CA GLU A 619 22.61 -28.43 -11.38
C GLU A 619 23.07 -29.24 -10.15
N GLU A 620 24.13 -28.82 -9.46
CA GLU A 620 24.59 -29.50 -8.25
C GLU A 620 23.67 -29.18 -7.07
N ASP A 621 23.38 -27.90 -6.88
CA ASP A 621 22.55 -27.40 -5.78
C ASP A 621 21.04 -27.60 -6.03
N GLY A 622 20.63 -27.63 -7.31
CA GLY A 622 19.23 -27.75 -7.72
C GLY A 622 18.44 -26.47 -7.46
N PHE A 623 19.04 -25.32 -7.71
CA PHE A 623 18.47 -24.01 -7.40
C PHE A 623 18.98 -22.93 -8.36
N TYR A 624 18.26 -21.80 -8.43
CA TYR A 624 18.64 -20.65 -9.25
C TYR A 624 19.38 -19.59 -8.42
N TYR A 625 20.38 -18.95 -9.02
CA TYR A 625 21.19 -17.91 -8.39
C TYR A 625 21.48 -16.74 -9.32
N ASP A 626 21.66 -15.56 -8.73
CA ASP A 626 22.30 -14.46 -9.43
C ASP A 626 23.77 -14.79 -9.70
N GLN A 627 24.32 -14.21 -10.76
CA GLN A 627 25.72 -14.36 -11.11
C GLN A 627 26.39 -13.00 -11.31
N ILE A 628 27.65 -12.89 -10.89
CA ILE A 628 28.51 -11.75 -11.23
C ILE A 628 29.29 -12.11 -12.47
N HIS A 629 29.14 -11.32 -13.51
CA HIS A 629 29.97 -11.37 -14.70
C HIS A 629 31.12 -10.38 -14.54
N LEU A 630 32.33 -10.91 -14.38
CA LEU A 630 33.55 -10.12 -14.22
C LEU A 630 34.07 -9.59 -15.56
N PRO A 631 34.81 -8.46 -15.58
CA PRO A 631 35.40 -7.91 -16.81
C PRO A 631 36.37 -8.85 -17.55
N ASP A 632 36.89 -9.88 -16.86
CA ASP A 632 37.78 -10.89 -17.44
C ASP A 632 37.03 -12.10 -18.03
N GLY A 633 35.69 -12.04 -18.09
CA GLY A 633 34.82 -13.08 -18.65
C GLY A 633 34.52 -14.24 -17.71
N ARG A 634 34.94 -14.17 -16.43
CA ARG A 634 34.56 -15.17 -15.42
C ARG A 634 33.18 -14.88 -14.84
N PHE A 635 32.48 -15.95 -14.49
CA PHE A 635 31.19 -15.91 -13.80
C PHE A 635 31.36 -16.40 -12.36
N ILE A 636 30.74 -15.69 -11.42
CA ILE A 636 30.71 -16.11 -10.02
C ILE A 636 29.25 -16.21 -9.56
N PRO A 637 28.74 -17.43 -9.29
CA PRO A 637 27.40 -17.60 -8.74
C PRO A 637 27.33 -17.12 -7.29
N LEU A 638 26.29 -16.36 -6.97
CA LEU A 638 25.97 -15.91 -5.63
C LEU A 638 25.02 -16.92 -5.00
N LYS A 639 25.59 -17.97 -4.38
CA LYS A 639 24.87 -19.09 -3.76
C LYS A 639 24.14 -18.68 -2.47
N ILE A 640 23.15 -17.80 -2.61
CA ILE A 640 22.26 -17.31 -1.56
C ILE A 640 20.89 -17.94 -1.80
N HIS A 641 20.47 -18.84 -0.91
CA HIS A 641 19.14 -19.46 -0.96
C HIS A 641 18.08 -18.46 -0.49
N SER A 642 17.61 -17.64 -1.42
CA SER A 642 16.59 -16.61 -1.20
C SER A 642 15.41 -16.74 -2.17
N PHE A 643 14.41 -15.87 -2.03
CA PHE A 643 13.33 -15.74 -3.01
C PHE A 643 13.80 -15.53 -4.44
N VAL A 644 15.01 -15.00 -4.66
CA VAL A 644 15.62 -14.89 -5.99
C VAL A 644 15.56 -16.22 -6.75
N GLY A 645 15.86 -17.33 -6.08
CA GLY A 645 15.82 -18.65 -6.70
C GLY A 645 14.44 -19.31 -6.74
N LEU A 646 13.43 -18.72 -6.09
CA LEU A 646 12.04 -19.17 -6.12
C LEU A 646 11.20 -18.40 -7.16
N ILE A 647 11.53 -17.15 -7.45
CA ILE A 647 10.82 -16.29 -8.41
C ILE A 647 10.70 -16.90 -9.83
N PRO A 648 11.67 -17.69 -10.35
CA PRO A 648 11.51 -18.42 -11.62
C PRO A 648 10.23 -19.26 -11.72
N LEU A 649 9.67 -19.72 -10.59
CA LEU A 649 8.43 -20.49 -10.58
C LEU A 649 7.21 -19.66 -11.01
N PHE A 650 7.28 -18.33 -10.94
CA PHE A 650 6.17 -17.42 -11.26
C PHE A 650 5.90 -17.30 -12.76
N ALA A 651 6.90 -17.60 -13.59
CA ALA A 651 6.77 -17.62 -15.03
C ALA A 651 6.16 -18.96 -15.47
N ALA A 652 4.86 -19.15 -15.22
CA ALA A 652 4.09 -20.32 -15.63
C ALA A 652 2.71 -19.91 -16.19
N GLU A 653 2.34 -20.44 -17.36
CA GLU A 653 1.03 -20.21 -17.98
C GLU A 653 0.58 -21.44 -18.77
N ILE A 654 -0.74 -21.65 -18.86
CA ILE A 654 -1.33 -22.80 -19.57
C ILE A 654 -1.95 -22.35 -20.89
N LEU A 655 -1.55 -22.99 -21.98
CA LEU A 655 -2.24 -22.88 -23.27
C LEU A 655 -3.29 -24.00 -23.41
N ASP A 656 -4.55 -23.60 -23.50
CA ASP A 656 -5.68 -24.50 -23.77
C ASP A 656 -5.76 -24.83 -25.28
N THR A 657 -5.80 -26.12 -25.63
CA THR A 657 -5.92 -26.56 -27.03
C THR A 657 -7.19 -26.06 -27.70
N ASN A 658 -8.30 -25.94 -26.96
CA ASN A 658 -9.55 -25.41 -27.50
C ASN A 658 -9.40 -23.96 -27.94
N LEU A 659 -8.57 -23.19 -27.22
CA LEU A 659 -8.22 -21.82 -27.60
C LEU A 659 -7.30 -21.83 -28.82
N LEU A 660 -6.30 -22.71 -28.88
CA LEU A 660 -5.40 -22.84 -30.03
C LEU A 660 -6.14 -23.23 -31.33
N GLU A 661 -7.18 -24.05 -31.23
CA GLU A 661 -8.05 -24.39 -32.37
C GLU A 661 -8.83 -23.20 -32.90
N GLN A 662 -9.20 -22.25 -32.03
CA GLN A 662 -9.87 -21.00 -32.41
C GLN A 662 -8.90 -19.95 -32.97
N LEU A 663 -7.59 -20.15 -32.84
CA LEU A 663 -6.53 -19.20 -33.23
C LEU A 663 -5.55 -19.84 -34.24
N PRO A 664 -6.00 -20.13 -35.48
CA PRO A 664 -5.24 -20.94 -36.43
C PRO A 664 -3.96 -20.28 -36.93
N ARG A 665 -3.84 -18.94 -36.93
CA ARG A 665 -2.61 -18.27 -37.37
C ARG A 665 -1.54 -18.38 -36.30
N PHE A 666 -1.91 -18.14 -35.05
CA PHE A 666 -1.01 -18.33 -33.91
C PHE A 666 -0.55 -19.79 -33.83
N ARG A 667 -1.48 -20.75 -33.87
CA ARG A 667 -1.15 -22.19 -33.82
C ARG A 667 -0.14 -22.58 -34.90
N ARG A 668 -0.37 -22.17 -36.16
CA ARG A 668 0.56 -22.46 -37.27
C ARG A 668 1.96 -21.89 -37.04
N ARG A 669 2.07 -20.66 -36.49
CA ARG A 669 3.38 -20.04 -36.20
C ARG A 669 4.08 -20.73 -35.04
N MET A 670 3.34 -21.08 -33.98
CA MET A 670 3.84 -21.85 -32.85
C MET A 670 4.41 -23.20 -33.33
N GLU A 671 3.62 -23.98 -34.09
CA GLU A 671 4.06 -25.26 -34.65
C GLU A 671 5.26 -25.12 -35.59
N TRP A 672 5.32 -24.05 -36.38
CA TRP A 672 6.49 -23.72 -37.21
C TRP A 672 7.72 -23.46 -36.34
N PHE A 673 7.61 -22.61 -35.31
CA PHE A 673 8.73 -22.27 -34.44
C PHE A 673 9.29 -23.51 -33.73
N LEU A 674 8.41 -24.35 -33.15
CA LEU A 674 8.79 -25.60 -32.50
C LEU A 674 9.51 -26.56 -33.46
N ARG A 675 9.06 -26.64 -34.72
CA ARG A 675 9.66 -27.52 -35.74
C ARG A 675 11.03 -27.04 -36.21
N TYR A 676 11.22 -25.74 -36.40
CA TYR A 676 12.42 -25.18 -37.03
C TYR A 676 13.45 -24.63 -36.02
N ARG A 677 13.11 -24.54 -34.73
CA ARG A 677 14.01 -24.15 -33.64
C ARG A 677 14.05 -25.16 -32.48
N PRO A 678 14.16 -26.48 -32.73
CA PRO A 678 14.06 -27.50 -31.68
C PRO A 678 15.10 -27.34 -30.56
N GLN A 679 16.26 -26.78 -30.87
CA GLN A 679 17.34 -26.53 -29.90
C GLN A 679 16.96 -25.55 -28.78
N LEU A 680 16.03 -24.63 -29.02
CA LEU A 680 15.56 -23.66 -28.00
C LEU A 680 14.46 -24.23 -27.11
N VAL A 681 13.81 -25.30 -27.56
CA VAL A 681 12.66 -25.94 -26.90
C VAL A 681 13.11 -27.05 -25.96
N THR A 682 14.28 -27.65 -26.22
CA THR A 682 14.78 -28.84 -25.51
C THR A 682 15.00 -28.58 -24.00
N ASN A 683 15.15 -27.33 -23.56
CA ASN A 683 15.46 -26.94 -22.17
C ASN A 683 14.31 -26.27 -21.40
N VAL A 684 13.11 -26.11 -22.00
CA VAL A 684 12.02 -25.22 -21.51
C VAL A 684 10.81 -25.98 -20.90
N ALA A 685 10.95 -27.27 -20.54
CA ALA A 685 9.80 -28.10 -20.11
C ALA A 685 8.75 -28.33 -21.23
N PRO A 686 7.65 -29.10 -21.03
CA PRO A 686 6.97 -29.77 -22.13
C PRO A 686 6.06 -28.83 -22.92
N LEU A 687 6.64 -28.02 -23.79
CA LEU A 687 5.94 -27.46 -24.95
C LEU A 687 5.38 -28.54 -25.87
N VAL A 688 5.84 -29.78 -25.70
CA VAL A 688 5.56 -30.92 -26.58
C VAL A 688 4.64 -31.97 -25.91
N GLU A 689 4.62 -32.06 -24.58
CA GLU A 689 3.72 -33.01 -23.89
C GLU A 689 2.42 -32.30 -23.55
N MET A 690 1.31 -32.89 -23.98
CA MET A 690 -0.02 -32.45 -23.59
C MET A 690 -0.42 -33.15 -22.30
N ASP A 691 -1.10 -32.44 -21.41
CA ASP A 691 -1.75 -33.10 -20.26
C ASP A 691 -2.92 -33.99 -20.74
N GLN A 692 -3.58 -34.65 -19.79
CA GLN A 692 -4.76 -35.51 -20.06
C GLN A 692 -5.94 -34.74 -20.70
N ASN A 693 -5.91 -33.41 -20.66
CA ASN A 693 -6.93 -32.51 -21.21
C ASN A 693 -6.45 -31.76 -22.47
N GLY A 694 -5.29 -32.12 -23.04
CA GLY A 694 -4.73 -31.48 -24.24
C GLY A 694 -3.94 -30.19 -24.00
N ARG A 695 -3.77 -29.75 -22.76
CA ARG A 695 -3.16 -28.46 -22.40
C ARG A 695 -1.64 -28.51 -22.51
N ILE A 696 -1.02 -27.37 -22.80
CA ILE A 696 0.44 -27.19 -22.87
C ILE A 696 0.88 -26.24 -21.75
N LEU A 697 1.94 -26.58 -21.02
CA LEU A 697 2.54 -25.71 -20.01
C LEU A 697 3.70 -24.91 -20.61
N LEU A 698 3.63 -23.59 -20.51
CA LEU A 698 4.76 -22.69 -20.72
C LEU A 698 5.36 -22.36 -19.36
N SER A 699 6.59 -22.82 -19.08
CA SER A 699 7.28 -22.48 -17.84
C SER A 699 8.79 -22.35 -18.01
N ILE A 700 9.42 -21.49 -17.21
CA ILE A 700 10.88 -21.46 -17.04
C ILE A 700 11.38 -22.74 -16.34
N VAL A 701 10.57 -23.31 -15.45
CA VAL A 701 10.94 -24.41 -14.57
C VAL A 701 10.23 -25.69 -15.01
N ASP A 702 11.02 -26.66 -15.47
CA ASP A 702 10.52 -27.99 -15.82
C ASP A 702 10.19 -28.85 -14.59
N GLN A 703 9.56 -30.01 -14.80
CA GLN A 703 9.16 -30.91 -13.71
C GLN A 703 10.34 -31.34 -12.82
N HIS A 704 11.51 -31.58 -13.42
CA HIS A 704 12.70 -32.00 -12.69
C HIS A 704 13.20 -30.89 -11.77
N LYS A 705 13.42 -29.69 -12.33
CA LYS A 705 13.85 -28.50 -11.58
C LYS A 705 12.80 -28.11 -10.54
N LEU A 706 11.51 -28.14 -10.89
CA LEU A 706 10.40 -27.83 -9.99
C LEU A 706 10.44 -28.73 -8.75
N THR A 707 10.62 -30.03 -8.95
CA THR A 707 10.68 -30.98 -7.83
C THR A 707 11.87 -30.70 -6.90
N ARG A 708 13.04 -30.33 -7.45
CA ARG A 708 14.23 -29.99 -6.67
C ARG A 708 14.07 -28.69 -5.89
N VAL A 709 13.53 -27.64 -6.51
CA VAL A 709 13.25 -26.37 -5.83
C VAL A 709 12.21 -26.57 -4.72
N LEU A 710 11.14 -27.34 -4.97
CA LEU A 710 10.11 -27.61 -3.98
C LEU A 710 10.63 -28.36 -2.75
N GLN A 711 11.64 -29.23 -2.90
CA GLN A 711 12.26 -29.91 -1.75
C GLN A 711 12.85 -28.90 -0.75
N ARG A 712 13.52 -27.86 -1.25
CA ARG A 712 14.08 -26.78 -0.44
C ARG A 712 13.00 -25.83 0.08
N MET A 713 12.10 -25.40 -0.80
CA MET A 713 11.02 -24.47 -0.47
C MET A 713 10.12 -24.99 0.65
N LEU A 714 9.84 -26.30 0.65
CA LEU A 714 8.98 -26.94 1.64
C LEU A 714 9.74 -27.44 2.88
N ASP A 715 11.05 -27.22 3.00
CA ASP A 715 11.81 -27.62 4.18
C ASP A 715 11.66 -26.59 5.31
N PRO A 716 11.22 -26.99 6.52
CA PRO A 716 11.07 -26.08 7.66
C PRO A 716 12.39 -25.48 8.16
N GLN A 717 13.52 -26.14 7.90
CA GLN A 717 14.86 -25.65 8.22
C GLN A 717 15.41 -24.69 7.14
N GLN A 718 14.65 -24.49 6.06
CA GLN A 718 14.97 -23.56 4.99
C GLN A 718 13.84 -22.52 4.88
N PHE A 719 12.99 -22.60 3.86
CA PHE A 719 12.02 -21.56 3.54
C PHE A 719 10.68 -21.70 4.28
N LEU A 720 10.22 -22.92 4.60
CA LEU A 720 8.86 -23.11 5.11
C LEU A 720 8.74 -22.73 6.58
N SER A 721 7.96 -21.69 6.87
CA SER A 721 7.60 -21.28 8.22
C SER A 721 6.19 -21.76 8.60
N ASN A 722 5.83 -21.67 9.88
CA ASN A 722 4.44 -21.84 10.33
C ASN A 722 3.50 -20.73 9.84
N TYR A 723 4.07 -19.67 9.27
CA TYR A 723 3.34 -18.45 8.90
C TYR A 723 3.44 -18.12 7.39
N GLY A 724 4.13 -18.94 6.59
CA GLY A 724 4.34 -18.71 5.16
C GLY A 724 5.74 -19.12 4.71
N LEU A 725 6.19 -18.64 3.56
CA LEU A 725 7.57 -18.78 3.08
C LEU A 725 8.42 -17.59 3.53
N ARG A 726 9.59 -17.89 4.09
CA ARG A 726 10.64 -16.92 4.45
C ARG A 726 11.31 -16.38 3.19
N SER A 727 11.65 -15.10 3.18
CA SER A 727 12.37 -14.46 2.06
C SER A 727 13.81 -14.96 1.85
N LEU A 728 14.43 -15.46 2.92
CA LEU A 728 15.73 -16.11 2.91
C LEU A 728 15.65 -17.44 3.66
N SER A 729 16.33 -18.46 3.15
CA SER A 729 16.46 -19.76 3.80
C SER A 729 17.03 -19.60 5.21
N LYS A 730 16.39 -20.25 6.18
CA LYS A 730 16.84 -20.27 7.57
C LYS A 730 18.21 -20.94 7.74
N GLU A 731 18.67 -21.74 6.77
CA GLU A 731 20.01 -22.35 6.82
C GLU A 731 21.12 -21.29 6.96
N HIS A 732 20.91 -20.09 6.40
CA HIS A 732 21.83 -18.96 6.50
C HIS A 732 21.93 -18.33 7.90
N GLU A 733 21.16 -18.82 8.87
CA GLU A 733 21.35 -18.50 10.30
C GLU A 733 22.65 -19.12 10.82
N THR A 734 22.92 -20.37 10.43
CA THR A 734 24.09 -21.16 10.85
C THR A 734 25.21 -21.14 9.82
N THR A 735 24.86 -21.06 8.53
CA THR A 735 25.80 -21.06 7.41
C THR A 735 25.56 -19.82 6.54
N PRO A 736 25.93 -18.62 7.04
CA PRO A 736 25.73 -17.38 6.29
C PRO A 736 26.54 -17.40 4.99
N PHE A 737 26.01 -16.78 3.94
CA PHE A 737 26.76 -16.59 2.71
C PHE A 737 27.83 -15.52 2.92
N VAL A 738 29.06 -15.81 2.49
CA VAL A 738 30.21 -14.90 2.64
C VAL A 738 30.89 -14.72 1.29
N PHE A 739 31.07 -13.46 0.88
CA PHE A 739 31.76 -13.08 -0.34
C PHE A 739 32.97 -12.20 -0.03
N TYR A 740 34.14 -12.56 -0.53
CA TYR A 740 35.37 -11.80 -0.34
C TYR A 740 35.73 -11.03 -1.60
N LEU A 741 35.89 -9.72 -1.47
CA LEU A 741 36.29 -8.85 -2.58
C LEU A 741 37.30 -7.81 -2.09
N ASN A 742 38.47 -7.74 -2.73
CA ASN A 742 39.53 -6.77 -2.42
C ASN A 742 39.93 -6.72 -0.92
N GLY A 743 39.89 -7.86 -0.23
CA GLY A 743 40.19 -7.95 1.20
C GLY A 743 39.05 -7.54 2.14
N GLN A 744 37.91 -7.11 1.61
CA GLN A 744 36.68 -6.85 2.37
C GLN A 744 35.76 -8.08 2.34
N GLN A 745 35.15 -8.36 3.47
CA GLN A 745 34.15 -9.42 3.62
C GLN A 745 32.74 -8.81 3.53
N PHE A 746 31.91 -9.39 2.66
CA PHE A 746 30.48 -9.12 2.56
C PHE A 746 29.71 -10.36 3.01
N GLN A 747 28.61 -10.18 3.74
CA GLN A 747 27.88 -11.28 4.36
C GLN A 747 26.36 -11.10 4.21
N VAL A 748 25.68 -12.21 3.93
CA VAL A 748 24.22 -12.34 4.01
C VAL A 748 23.88 -13.40 5.03
N ARG A 749 23.11 -13.02 6.04
CA ARG A 749 22.67 -13.88 7.15
C ARG A 749 21.15 -13.86 7.21
N TYR A 750 20.56 -14.94 7.72
CA TYR A 750 19.15 -14.96 8.09
C TYR A 750 18.85 -14.01 9.26
N GLU A 751 17.96 -13.07 9.00
CA GLU A 751 17.44 -12.04 9.90
C GLU A 751 15.93 -12.14 9.87
N PRO A 752 15.28 -12.81 10.84
CA PRO A 752 13.86 -13.10 10.72
C PRO A 752 12.96 -11.90 10.98
N ALA A 753 13.50 -10.77 11.45
CA ALA A 753 12.77 -9.58 11.91
C ALA A 753 13.22 -8.32 11.14
N GLU A 754 13.46 -7.18 11.81
CA GLU A 754 14.05 -5.97 11.23
C GLU A 754 15.49 -6.23 10.75
N SER A 755 15.99 -5.42 9.79
CA SER A 755 17.36 -5.59 9.31
C SER A 755 18.36 -5.02 10.29
N THR A 756 19.48 -5.73 10.50
CA THR A 756 20.58 -5.18 11.32
C THR A 756 21.48 -4.21 10.55
N THR A 757 21.17 -3.93 9.27
CA THR A 757 21.94 -3.05 8.39
C THR A 757 21.07 -1.90 7.85
N GLY A 758 21.67 -0.73 7.60
CA GLY A 758 20.97 0.45 7.06
C GLY A 758 20.93 0.53 5.53
N LEU A 759 21.08 -0.59 4.82
CA LEU A 759 20.96 -0.59 3.35
C LEU A 759 19.53 -0.16 2.97
N PHE A 760 19.40 0.76 2.01
CA PHE A 760 18.12 1.31 1.53
C PHE A 760 17.24 1.97 2.60
N GLY A 761 17.84 2.70 3.55
CA GLY A 761 17.10 3.42 4.61
C GLY A 761 16.81 2.56 5.84
N GLY A 762 16.70 1.24 5.65
CA GLY A 762 16.66 0.25 6.73
C GLY A 762 15.27 -0.12 7.24
N ASN A 763 14.20 0.47 6.69
CA ASN A 763 12.80 0.16 7.05
C ASN A 763 12.41 -1.28 6.71
N SER A 764 12.89 -1.79 5.57
CA SER A 764 12.47 -3.09 5.04
C SER A 764 13.54 -4.15 5.19
N ASN A 765 13.12 -5.41 5.39
CA ASN A 765 14.03 -6.56 5.43
C ASN A 765 13.55 -7.77 4.62
N TRP A 766 14.35 -8.17 3.62
CA TRP A 766 14.13 -9.32 2.74
C TRP A 766 15.05 -10.51 3.06
N ARG A 767 15.73 -10.50 4.22
CA ARG A 767 16.68 -11.55 4.64
C ARG A 767 16.11 -12.56 5.61
N GLY A 768 14.82 -12.88 5.51
CA GLY A 768 14.18 -13.84 6.40
C GLY A 768 12.69 -13.64 6.65
N PRO A 769 12.16 -12.40 6.73
CA PRO A 769 10.74 -12.19 6.98
C PRO A 769 9.83 -12.74 5.90
N ILE A 770 8.55 -12.86 6.24
CA ILE A 770 7.47 -13.34 5.38
C ILE A 770 6.76 -12.13 4.76
N TRP A 771 6.71 -12.12 3.43
CA TRP A 771 6.11 -11.05 2.64
C TRP A 771 4.92 -11.59 1.85
N PHE A 772 3.78 -10.91 1.96
CA PHE A 772 2.53 -11.29 1.31
C PHE A 772 2.62 -11.33 -0.24
N PRO A 773 3.23 -10.35 -0.94
CA PRO A 773 3.30 -10.32 -2.40
C PRO A 773 3.89 -11.60 -3.01
N VAL A 774 5.08 -12.00 -2.55
CA VAL A 774 5.82 -13.13 -3.11
C VAL A 774 5.19 -14.46 -2.70
N ASN A 775 4.69 -14.56 -1.47
CA ASN A 775 3.93 -15.72 -1.02
C ASN A 775 2.64 -15.92 -1.83
N TYR A 776 1.90 -14.84 -2.09
CA TYR A 776 0.68 -14.89 -2.89
C TYR A 776 0.96 -15.35 -4.33
N LEU A 777 1.99 -14.78 -4.97
CA LEU A 777 2.41 -15.22 -6.31
C LEU A 777 2.85 -16.68 -6.33
N MET A 778 3.51 -17.17 -5.27
CA MET A 778 3.85 -18.58 -5.16
C MET A 778 2.62 -19.48 -5.08
N VAL A 779 1.61 -19.11 -4.26
CA VAL A 779 0.33 -19.82 -4.19
C VAL A 779 -0.32 -19.91 -5.57
N GLU A 780 -0.39 -18.80 -6.31
CA GLU A 780 -0.97 -18.76 -7.66
C GLU A 780 -0.18 -19.59 -8.67
N SER A 781 1.14 -19.58 -8.56
CA SER A 781 2.02 -20.36 -9.44
C SER A 781 1.85 -21.85 -9.20
N LEU A 782 1.81 -22.29 -7.93
CA LEU A 782 1.56 -23.68 -7.56
C LEU A 782 0.19 -24.17 -8.04
N ARG A 783 -0.84 -23.34 -7.97
CA ARG A 783 -2.16 -23.63 -8.55
C ARG A 783 -2.08 -23.77 -10.07
N THR A 784 -1.29 -22.94 -10.73
CA THR A 784 -1.05 -23.04 -12.19
C THR A 784 -0.36 -24.34 -12.55
N TYR A 785 0.72 -24.73 -11.88
CA TYR A 785 1.36 -26.03 -12.09
C TYR A 785 0.41 -27.20 -11.79
N HIS A 786 -0.43 -27.10 -10.75
CA HIS A 786 -1.42 -28.13 -10.45
C HIS A 786 -2.47 -28.28 -11.57
N ARG A 787 -2.93 -27.18 -12.18
CA ARG A 787 -3.88 -27.26 -13.31
C ARG A 787 -3.34 -28.05 -14.51
N TYR A 788 -2.01 -28.15 -14.65
CA TYR A 788 -1.34 -28.94 -15.68
C TYR A 788 -1.00 -30.36 -15.21
N TYR A 789 -0.23 -30.52 -14.13
CA TYR A 789 0.19 -31.84 -13.64
C TYR A 789 -0.93 -32.64 -12.93
N GLY A 790 -2.01 -31.97 -12.51
CA GLY A 790 -3.10 -32.57 -11.77
C GLY A 790 -2.61 -33.30 -10.51
N ASN A 791 -3.15 -34.51 -10.32
CA ASN A 791 -2.82 -35.36 -9.17
C ASN A 791 -1.56 -36.23 -9.39
N THR A 792 -0.92 -36.14 -10.56
CA THR A 792 0.21 -37.00 -10.93
C THR A 792 1.53 -36.54 -10.30
N LEU A 793 1.75 -35.23 -10.23
CA LEU A 793 2.88 -34.67 -9.50
C LEU A 793 2.50 -34.51 -8.03
N ARG A 794 3.19 -35.27 -7.18
CA ARG A 794 3.06 -35.18 -5.73
C ARG A 794 4.41 -34.87 -5.10
N VAL A 795 4.40 -34.06 -4.05
CA VAL A 795 5.59 -33.67 -3.29
C VAL A 795 5.40 -33.95 -1.81
N ASN A 796 6.51 -34.05 -1.09
CA ASN A 796 6.48 -34.24 0.35
C ASN A 796 6.26 -32.89 1.03
N LEU A 797 5.15 -32.75 1.75
CA LEU A 797 4.92 -31.64 2.65
C LEU A 797 5.25 -32.09 4.08
N PRO A 798 6.06 -31.33 4.84
CA PRO A 798 6.41 -31.70 6.21
C PRO A 798 5.19 -31.85 7.10
N ALA A 799 5.09 -33.02 7.72
CA ALA A 799 4.12 -33.38 8.75
C ALA A 799 4.74 -34.51 9.60
N PRO A 800 4.29 -34.73 10.85
CA PRO A 800 4.85 -35.79 11.73
C PRO A 800 4.91 -37.18 11.11
N ASN A 801 4.08 -37.46 10.11
CA ASN A 801 3.92 -38.72 9.39
C ASN A 801 4.31 -38.66 7.90
N GLY A 802 4.83 -37.53 7.41
CA GLY A 802 5.19 -37.32 6.00
C GLY A 802 3.98 -37.36 5.06
N ARG A 803 3.51 -36.21 4.58
CA ARG A 803 2.33 -36.15 3.71
C ARG A 803 2.75 -35.97 2.25
N SER A 804 2.59 -37.01 1.43
CA SER A 804 2.67 -36.88 -0.03
C SER A 804 1.41 -36.19 -0.53
N VAL A 805 1.54 -34.98 -1.06
CA VAL A 805 0.42 -34.09 -1.44
C VAL A 805 0.57 -33.57 -2.86
N THR A 806 -0.55 -33.15 -3.43
CA THR A 806 -0.61 -32.41 -4.70
C THR A 806 -0.16 -30.97 -4.53
N LEU A 807 0.19 -30.30 -5.64
CA LEU A 807 0.56 -28.87 -5.60
C LEU A 807 -0.58 -27.94 -5.16
N ALA A 808 -1.85 -28.30 -5.41
CA ALA A 808 -2.99 -27.55 -4.87
C ALA A 808 -3.07 -27.64 -3.34
N GLU A 809 -2.80 -28.81 -2.76
CA GLU A 809 -2.75 -28.97 -1.31
C GLU A 809 -1.58 -28.18 -0.69
N VAL A 810 -0.42 -28.08 -1.38
CA VAL A 810 0.70 -27.22 -0.96
C VAL A 810 0.29 -25.74 -1.01
N ALA A 811 -0.32 -25.29 -2.11
CA ALA A 811 -0.79 -23.92 -2.24
C ALA A 811 -1.79 -23.57 -1.12
N ASN A 812 -2.73 -24.47 -0.84
CA ASN A 812 -3.69 -24.30 0.26
C ASN A 812 -3.02 -24.26 1.63
N ASP A 813 -2.01 -25.10 1.87
CA ASP A 813 -1.25 -25.10 3.13
C ASP A 813 -0.54 -23.76 3.37
N ILE A 814 0.14 -23.22 2.35
CA ILE A 814 0.78 -21.90 2.42
C ILE A 814 -0.27 -20.79 2.66
N SER A 815 -1.40 -20.82 1.94
CA SER A 815 -2.50 -19.88 2.18
C SER A 815 -3.03 -19.95 3.61
N GLN A 816 -3.22 -21.15 4.18
CA GLN A 816 -3.67 -21.29 5.57
C GLN A 816 -2.64 -20.74 6.57
N ARG A 817 -1.34 -20.92 6.33
CA ARG A 817 -0.28 -20.35 7.17
C ARG A 817 -0.30 -18.83 7.18
N LEU A 818 -0.50 -18.20 6.03
CA LEU A 818 -0.63 -16.75 5.92
C LEU A 818 -1.90 -16.23 6.61
N ILE A 819 -3.02 -16.96 6.47
CA ILE A 819 -4.27 -16.62 7.17
C ILE A 819 -4.10 -16.77 8.69
N HIS A 820 -3.38 -17.79 9.13
CA HIS A 820 -3.14 -18.08 10.54
C HIS A 820 -2.41 -16.94 11.27
N ILE A 821 -1.58 -16.13 10.58
CA ILE A 821 -0.95 -14.93 11.15
C ILE A 821 -1.98 -14.03 11.86
N PHE A 822 -3.18 -13.93 11.28
CA PHE A 822 -4.23 -13.05 11.75
C PHE A 822 -5.26 -13.75 12.63
N GLN A 823 -5.41 -15.07 12.53
CA GLN A 823 -6.44 -15.80 13.26
C GLN A 823 -6.13 -15.91 14.75
N GLN A 824 -7.18 -16.01 15.56
CA GLN A 824 -7.04 -16.46 16.94
C GLN A 824 -6.64 -17.93 16.99
N ASP A 825 -5.59 -18.25 17.74
CA ASP A 825 -5.24 -19.62 18.08
C ASP A 825 -6.16 -20.19 19.18
N GLU A 826 -5.92 -21.43 19.59
CA GLU A 826 -6.70 -22.11 20.66
C GLU A 826 -6.61 -21.38 22.01
N THR A 827 -5.62 -20.50 22.20
CA THR A 827 -5.44 -19.68 23.40
C THR A 827 -6.01 -18.26 23.25
N GLY A 828 -6.61 -17.95 22.09
CA GLY A 828 -7.18 -16.64 21.76
C GLY A 828 -6.14 -15.61 21.31
N LYS A 829 -4.90 -16.02 21.04
CA LYS A 829 -3.80 -15.12 20.63
C LYS A 829 -3.71 -15.03 19.11
N ARG A 830 -3.25 -13.88 18.60
CA ARG A 830 -3.00 -13.67 17.17
C ARG A 830 -1.50 -13.47 16.93
N PRO A 831 -0.83 -14.28 16.09
CA PRO A 831 0.62 -14.19 15.87
C PRO A 831 1.14 -12.77 15.60
N PHE A 832 0.43 -11.96 14.80
CA PHE A 832 0.91 -10.61 14.47
C PHE A 832 1.10 -9.66 15.66
N HIS A 833 0.40 -9.89 16.79
CA HIS A 833 0.59 -9.07 18.01
C HIS A 833 1.91 -9.38 18.74
N GLY A 834 2.65 -10.41 18.32
CA GLY A 834 3.91 -10.82 18.94
C GLY A 834 3.76 -11.11 20.44
N ASN A 835 4.73 -10.67 21.23
CA ASN A 835 4.81 -11.01 22.66
C ASN A 835 4.06 -10.05 23.60
N ALA A 836 3.47 -8.96 23.08
CA ALA A 836 2.79 -7.97 23.89
C ALA A 836 1.44 -8.49 24.43
N SER A 837 1.48 -9.13 25.61
CA SER A 837 0.32 -9.80 26.25
C SER A 837 -0.90 -8.88 26.43
N TYR A 838 -0.67 -7.57 26.54
CA TYR A 838 -1.69 -6.55 26.64
C TYR A 838 -2.67 -6.59 25.45
N PHE A 839 -2.16 -6.69 24.21
CA PHE A 839 -3.00 -6.68 23.01
C PHE A 839 -3.81 -7.98 22.84
N HIS A 840 -3.28 -9.11 23.30
CA HIS A 840 -3.98 -10.40 23.22
C HIS A 840 -5.14 -10.51 24.22
N THR A 841 -4.98 -9.95 25.42
CA THR A 841 -5.90 -10.20 26.54
C THR A 841 -6.92 -9.09 26.76
N ASN A 842 -6.61 -7.86 26.35
CA ASN A 842 -7.51 -6.73 26.56
C ASN A 842 -8.69 -6.78 25.56
N PRO A 843 -9.95 -6.81 26.02
CA PRO A 843 -11.13 -6.91 25.15
C PRO A 843 -11.35 -5.68 24.26
N HIS A 844 -10.68 -4.56 24.55
CA HIS A 844 -10.73 -3.35 23.73
C HIS A 844 -9.59 -3.27 22.70
N TRP A 845 -8.80 -4.34 22.54
CA TRP A 845 -7.65 -4.38 21.63
C TRP A 845 -7.61 -5.64 20.76
N ARG A 846 -7.88 -6.81 21.35
CA ARG A 846 -7.68 -8.13 20.72
C ARG A 846 -8.39 -8.38 19.38
N ASP A 847 -9.41 -7.57 19.07
CA ASP A 847 -10.26 -7.68 17.88
C ASP A 847 -9.95 -6.59 16.83
N HIS A 848 -8.99 -5.71 17.11
CA HIS A 848 -8.54 -4.67 16.20
C HIS A 848 -7.28 -5.12 15.45
N ILE A 849 -7.40 -5.25 14.13
CA ILE A 849 -6.38 -5.90 13.30
C ILE A 849 -5.50 -4.83 12.66
N LEU A 850 -4.19 -4.99 12.83
CA LEU A 850 -3.17 -4.23 12.12
C LEU A 850 -2.59 -5.11 11.02
N PHE A 851 -2.29 -4.50 9.89
CA PHE A 851 -1.74 -5.18 8.72
C PHE A 851 -0.36 -4.59 8.48
N TYR A 852 0.65 -5.41 8.72
CA TYR A 852 2.03 -4.99 8.73
C TYR A 852 2.68 -5.11 7.35
N GLU A 853 3.83 -4.46 7.20
CA GLU A 853 4.63 -4.52 5.99
C GLU A 853 5.08 -5.95 5.67
N TYR A 854 5.63 -6.60 6.69
CA TYR A 854 6.07 -7.98 6.67
C TYR A 854 5.93 -8.60 8.06
N PHE A 855 6.19 -9.90 8.12
CA PHE A 855 6.02 -10.68 9.35
C PHE A 855 7.28 -11.46 9.69
N HIS A 856 7.54 -11.58 10.99
CA HIS A 856 8.71 -12.28 11.47
C HIS A 856 8.75 -13.73 10.95
N GLY A 857 9.87 -14.14 10.36
CA GLY A 857 10.02 -15.42 9.65
C GLY A 857 9.81 -16.69 10.47
N ASP A 858 9.70 -16.59 11.81
CA ASP A 858 9.67 -17.73 12.72
C ASP A 858 8.49 -17.71 13.70
N ASN A 859 7.93 -16.54 14.02
CA ASN A 859 6.82 -16.42 14.99
C ASN A 859 5.62 -15.62 14.47
N GLY A 860 5.69 -15.05 13.26
CA GLY A 860 4.57 -14.35 12.64
C GLY A 860 4.22 -12.98 13.23
N THR A 861 5.07 -12.41 14.11
CA THR A 861 4.90 -11.04 14.63
C THR A 861 4.90 -10.04 13.47
N GLY A 862 4.03 -9.03 13.50
CA GLY A 862 4.02 -7.96 12.50
C GLY A 862 5.18 -6.99 12.69
N ILE A 863 5.82 -6.57 11.60
CA ILE A 863 7.03 -5.72 11.59
C ILE A 863 6.94 -4.70 10.45
N GLY A 864 7.58 -3.54 10.63
CA GLY A 864 7.56 -2.42 9.70
C GLY A 864 6.22 -1.67 9.77
N ALA A 865 5.87 -0.97 8.69
CA ALA A 865 4.63 -0.18 8.61
C ALA A 865 3.40 -0.96 9.10
N ASN A 866 2.76 -0.51 10.18
CA ASN A 866 1.67 -1.23 10.85
C ASN A 866 0.27 -1.03 10.21
N HIS A 867 0.18 -0.15 9.21
CA HIS A 867 -1.02 0.11 8.41
C HIS A 867 -0.80 -0.20 6.93
N GLN A 868 0.17 -1.06 6.60
CA GLN A 868 0.44 -1.56 5.26
C GLN A 868 -0.64 -2.52 4.72
N THR A 869 -1.89 -2.11 4.91
CA THR A 869 -3.13 -2.55 4.27
C THR A 869 -3.14 -2.32 2.75
N GLY A 870 -1.98 -2.01 2.16
CA GLY A 870 -1.66 -2.13 0.76
C GLY A 870 -1.59 -3.59 0.31
N TRP A 871 -0.40 -4.15 0.16
CA TRP A 871 -0.28 -5.54 -0.32
C TRP A 871 -0.71 -6.57 0.71
N THR A 872 -0.67 -6.27 2.02
CA THR A 872 -1.06 -7.25 3.05
C THR A 872 -2.56 -7.51 2.99
N ALA A 873 -3.33 -6.60 2.36
CA ALA A 873 -4.74 -6.82 2.05
C ALA A 873 -5.00 -7.97 1.05
N LEU A 874 -3.96 -8.55 0.42
CA LEU A 874 -4.07 -9.84 -0.30
C LEU A 874 -4.64 -10.95 0.59
N ILE A 875 -4.54 -10.83 1.93
CA ILE A 875 -5.25 -11.70 2.87
C ILE A 875 -6.75 -11.79 2.57
N ALA A 876 -7.37 -10.69 2.12
CA ALA A 876 -8.80 -10.70 1.80
C ALA A 876 -9.11 -11.60 0.60
N LYS A 877 -8.20 -11.65 -0.39
CA LYS A 877 -8.30 -12.54 -1.55
C LYS A 877 -8.00 -13.99 -1.19
N LEU A 878 -7.00 -14.24 -0.33
CA LEU A 878 -6.70 -15.58 0.19
C LEU A 878 -7.89 -16.19 0.95
N ILE A 879 -8.56 -15.37 1.78
CA ILE A 879 -9.79 -15.77 2.49
C ILE A 879 -10.93 -16.01 1.48
N GLN A 880 -11.07 -15.17 0.46
CA GLN A 880 -12.11 -15.31 -0.58
C GLN A 880 -11.98 -16.63 -1.36
N GLU A 881 -10.75 -17.07 -1.62
CA GLU A 881 -10.43 -18.26 -2.42
C GLU A 881 -10.33 -19.54 -1.58
N ARG A 882 -10.68 -19.46 -0.29
CA ARG A 882 -10.63 -20.62 0.58
C ARG A 882 -11.60 -21.70 0.05
N PRO A 883 -11.12 -22.95 -0.12
CA PRO A 883 -11.94 -24.04 -0.62
C PRO A 883 -13.04 -24.47 0.34
#